data_AF-A0A9P1GU45-F1
#
_entry.id   AF-A0A9P1GU45-F1
#
_cell.length_a   1.000
_cell.length_b   1.000
_cell.length_c   1.000
_cell.angle_alpha   90.00
_cell.angle_beta   90.00
_cell.angle_gamma   90.00
#
_symmetry.space_group_name_H-M   'P 1'
#
loop_
_entity.id
_entity.type
_entity.pdbx_description
1 polymer ?
#
loop_
_entity_poly.entity_id
_entity_poly.type
_entity_poly.pdbx_seq_one_letter_code
_entity_poly.pdbx_strand_id
1 'polypeptide(L)'
;MELRARAYQVQENEVKVYASIAVDAEQRFPANLCLVIDVSGSMQLPAVLKDQEASELSILDIVVHSCRTVIHSLSAEDQLGIVTYSDAAEVKLALTAMDAAGKAAAEAALQTLRADGQTNLWQGLESALDLLRSATSSGRISSALLLTDGVPNVEPVEGHLAALRRYQEASGKLPCTLHTFGFGYDLDSQLLDQLSQAAGGIYVFIPDAGFVGTALVNCTGTAVTALGRNAQLTLTTEGTSCTSCTSCRALGYGERKGTVELGSIQLGQSKDVILDLKFVARPERLKLHLEFDGPAGSESHELDVDLQSLPTELSEECSLQSWRLQVVEMTQKLLGLKEEELPGAQQRVEDFLCFLRSATTAGADERLSALLEDVDGQVREAVSRQDWYQSWGAHYLRSLSRAHLAQVCNNFKDPGVQHYGGNLFHEVRDAADEIFLKLPPPNPATRSNVELLMAMGFPEDEVQRALEYAYDNVEQAATYLMEGMPAHRPAVRPVAHHPHRTVDMRAYYDASGAVADRPRGFGVWRQEPSPTGRPRPSTSNCTWRIFRQRLDHFEDSDAVDVATFPQRLCLYEGWWRNASLSGFRARGTAPGPIFFYTGNESPVDEYVNQTGLMWELAESFGALLVFAEHRCEPKSHGAFCGKGAARNCVGYCTTAQALADYAAILADLNRGAERSAVVVFGGSYGGMLSGWMRMKMPSVVDGAIAASAPIWQLATTVTHETLDWPSMAISRGLSAAGGASNRCFDTLRVAWPLLEGGFRSSQQLQLLSRRVNSCATLRSARSFTTWAQEAYFLLAEGNYPFPSTYIPSAVGDGGTLPAWPMRVACSHLNEDFGVQLEGSLKELNYTVTLGDLKVSVDWSQLQSNAAQLSERQLQPLLRLAEQVTKASAVWYNVSGTKTCWQMSQEVSQSTQKPSSPSGAKCPTCPACDKCPLCPVSRCAQIEAPCNFTGSVEKTFAWTSIVCNDDLSQISARGVGRDFYWPPWPYGTPRNYTVASITGPRGPQPGTCGAELSAQGLFGAPNTTDLWSSWLTAYYGGRDEIGQHRNIVWSNGALDPWSGMGVYPKNSKGSEGPMVQEINEDGSQISLVLDLGAHHLDLMFSDPHDPPCAAQARAIEKQRIWQWCQEAYSRYSSSGETDAESVVF
;
A
#
# COMPACT_ATOMS: atom_id res chain seq x y z
N MET A 1 -29.79 -32.55 -16.15
CA MET A 1 -28.48 -32.72 -16.81
C MET A 1 -28.70 -32.95 -18.29
N GLU A 2 -27.93 -32.26 -19.13
CA GLU A 2 -28.01 -32.35 -20.58
C GLU A 2 -26.60 -32.37 -21.20
N LEU A 3 -26.30 -33.41 -21.98
CA LEU A 3 -25.10 -33.48 -22.81
C LEU A 3 -25.42 -32.89 -24.18
N ARG A 4 -24.76 -31.79 -24.54
CA ARG A 4 -24.90 -31.11 -25.84
C ARG A 4 -23.57 -31.16 -26.58
N ALA A 5 -23.62 -31.26 -27.91
CA ALA A 5 -22.43 -31.13 -28.72
C ALA A 5 -22.72 -30.54 -30.10
N ARG A 6 -21.73 -29.83 -30.64
CA ARG A 6 -21.78 -29.26 -31.98
C ARG A 6 -20.44 -29.44 -32.68
N ALA A 7 -20.50 -29.96 -33.91
CA ALA A 7 -19.33 -30.19 -34.75
C ALA A 7 -19.17 -29.09 -35.81
N TYR A 8 -17.93 -28.80 -36.18
CA TYR A 8 -17.52 -27.76 -37.11
C TYR A 8 -16.46 -28.28 -38.09
N GLN A 9 -16.54 -27.86 -39.34
CA GLN A 9 -15.59 -28.23 -40.39
C GLN A 9 -14.35 -27.34 -40.30
N VAL A 10 -13.16 -27.94 -40.18
CA VAL A 10 -11.88 -27.21 -40.20
C VAL A 10 -11.17 -27.39 -41.55
N GLN A 11 -10.93 -28.64 -41.97
CA GLN A 11 -10.34 -29.00 -43.28
C GLN A 11 -10.93 -30.33 -43.77
N GLU A 12 -10.64 -30.77 -45.00
CA GLU A 12 -11.15 -32.05 -45.54
C GLU A 12 -10.74 -33.24 -44.63
N ASN A 13 -11.72 -33.81 -43.92
CA ASN A 13 -11.59 -34.83 -42.86
C ASN A 13 -11.08 -34.37 -41.46
N GLU A 14 -10.95 -33.06 -41.22
CA GLU A 14 -10.68 -32.48 -39.90
C GLU A 14 -11.91 -31.75 -39.35
N VAL A 15 -12.33 -32.17 -38.15
CA VAL A 15 -13.54 -31.71 -37.48
C VAL A 15 -13.20 -31.25 -36.07
N LYS A 16 -13.73 -30.08 -35.67
CA LYS A 16 -13.70 -29.61 -34.28
C LYS A 16 -15.06 -29.87 -33.64
N VAL A 17 -15.11 -30.50 -32.48
CA VAL A 17 -16.36 -30.75 -31.73
C VAL A 17 -16.30 -30.03 -30.40
N TYR A 18 -17.28 -29.16 -30.16
CA TYR A 18 -17.54 -28.57 -28.85
C TYR A 18 -18.60 -29.42 -28.15
N ALA A 19 -18.26 -30.00 -27.00
CA ALA A 19 -19.18 -30.73 -26.13
C ALA A 19 -19.33 -29.98 -24.81
N SER A 20 -20.58 -29.82 -24.34
CA SER A 20 -20.92 -29.15 -23.10
C SER A 20 -21.85 -30.04 -22.28
N ILE A 21 -21.51 -30.21 -21.02
CA ILE A 21 -22.27 -30.99 -20.04
C ILE A 21 -22.91 -29.98 -19.09
N ALA A 22 -24.19 -29.67 -19.30
CA ALA A 22 -24.92 -28.70 -18.49
C ALA A 22 -25.76 -29.39 -17.42
N VAL A 23 -25.69 -28.88 -16.19
CA VAL A 23 -26.43 -29.43 -15.05
C VAL A 23 -27.24 -28.33 -14.39
N ASP A 24 -28.47 -28.13 -14.86
CA ASP A 24 -29.42 -27.21 -14.23
C ASP A 24 -30.06 -27.90 -13.02
N ALA A 25 -29.56 -27.61 -11.82
CA ALA A 25 -30.23 -27.99 -10.57
C ALA A 25 -29.95 -26.93 -9.50
N GLU A 26 -30.99 -26.60 -8.73
CA GLU A 26 -30.95 -25.55 -7.71
C GLU A 26 -30.67 -26.07 -6.29
N GLN A 27 -30.64 -27.39 -6.09
CA GLN A 27 -30.44 -28.02 -4.79
C GLN A 27 -29.28 -29.01 -4.82
N ARG A 28 -28.35 -28.90 -3.86
CA ARG A 28 -27.21 -29.83 -3.71
C ARG A 28 -27.58 -31.12 -2.96
N PHE A 29 -26.77 -32.15 -3.18
CA PHE A 29 -26.81 -33.38 -2.40
C PHE A 29 -25.98 -33.24 -1.11
N PRO A 30 -26.28 -34.04 -0.07
CA PRO A 30 -25.41 -34.14 1.09
C PRO A 30 -24.03 -34.69 0.70
N ALA A 31 -22.98 -34.13 1.29
CA ALA A 31 -21.59 -34.46 0.96
C ALA A 31 -20.85 -35.09 2.15
N ASN A 32 -19.82 -35.88 1.85
CA ASN A 32 -18.81 -36.31 2.81
C ASN A 32 -17.51 -35.56 2.54
N LEU A 33 -16.97 -34.90 3.54
CA LEU A 33 -15.65 -34.27 3.46
C LEU A 33 -14.69 -34.91 4.45
N CYS A 34 -13.43 -35.07 4.04
CA CYS A 34 -12.34 -35.44 4.94
C CYS A 34 -11.26 -34.37 4.89
N LEU A 35 -10.97 -33.73 6.02
CA LEU A 35 -9.82 -32.85 6.18
C LEU A 35 -8.61 -33.71 6.50
N VAL A 36 -7.60 -33.69 5.63
CA VAL A 36 -6.35 -34.44 5.78
C VAL A 36 -5.26 -33.41 6.08
N ILE A 37 -4.99 -33.21 7.37
CA ILE A 37 -4.22 -32.09 7.90
C ILE A 37 -2.80 -32.55 8.21
N ASP A 38 -1.83 -31.94 7.54
CA ASP A 38 -0.43 -32.06 7.94
C ASP A 38 -0.23 -31.41 9.31
N VAL A 39 0.35 -32.16 10.24
CA VAL A 39 0.77 -31.66 11.55
C VAL A 39 2.26 -31.91 11.77
N SER A 40 3.04 -32.03 10.69
CA SER A 40 4.49 -32.15 10.76
C SER A 40 5.14 -30.87 11.28
N GLY A 41 6.40 -30.98 11.74
CA GLY A 41 7.12 -29.84 12.32
C GLY A 41 7.24 -28.61 11.40
N SER A 42 7.22 -28.77 10.07
CA SER A 42 7.25 -27.64 9.14
C SER A 42 6.02 -26.74 9.27
N MET A 43 4.87 -27.31 9.62
CA MET A 43 3.61 -26.57 9.81
C MET A 43 3.66 -25.57 10.97
N GLN A 44 4.72 -25.60 11.80
CA GLN A 44 4.99 -24.61 12.85
C GLN A 44 5.68 -23.35 12.32
N LEU A 45 6.14 -23.34 11.06
CA LEU A 45 6.76 -22.17 10.47
C LEU A 45 5.78 -20.98 10.50
N PRO A 46 6.29 -19.75 10.72
CA PRO A 46 5.46 -18.57 10.70
C PRO A 46 4.77 -18.42 9.35
N ALA A 47 3.48 -18.12 9.38
CA ALA A 47 2.76 -17.82 8.17
C ALA A 47 3.14 -16.44 7.64
N VAL A 48 3.63 -16.39 6.41
CA VAL A 48 4.08 -15.14 5.78
C VAL A 48 2.88 -14.48 5.09
N LEU A 49 2.74 -13.17 5.27
CA LEU A 49 1.91 -12.30 4.43
C LEU A 49 2.84 -11.58 3.46
N LYS A 50 2.52 -11.62 2.16
CA LYS A 50 3.36 -10.99 1.14
C LYS A 50 3.57 -9.51 1.49
N ASP A 51 4.83 -9.09 1.58
CA ASP A 51 5.28 -7.74 1.92
C ASP A 51 5.04 -7.31 3.39
N GLN A 52 4.97 -8.26 4.34
CA GLN A 52 4.95 -8.04 5.80
C GLN A 52 5.97 -8.95 6.53
N GLU A 53 6.32 -8.64 7.79
CA GLU A 53 7.09 -9.58 8.64
C GLU A 53 6.26 -10.83 9.01
N ALA A 54 6.97 -11.90 9.38
CA ALA A 54 6.40 -13.18 9.79
C ALA A 54 5.28 -13.01 10.83
N SER A 55 4.10 -13.57 10.56
CA SER A 55 2.98 -13.58 11.51
C SER A 55 3.35 -14.32 12.81
N GLU A 56 2.82 -13.87 13.95
CA GLU A 56 2.84 -14.65 15.21
C GLU A 56 2.05 -15.98 15.09
N LEU A 57 1.31 -16.17 14.01
CA LEU A 57 0.56 -17.37 13.68
C LEU A 57 1.41 -18.32 12.82
N SER A 58 1.38 -19.61 13.17
CA SER A 58 1.95 -20.66 12.34
C SER A 58 1.07 -20.98 11.12
N ILE A 59 1.64 -21.67 10.13
CA ILE A 59 0.86 -22.22 9.01
C ILE A 59 -0.27 -23.11 9.52
N LEU A 60 -0.01 -23.94 10.55
CA LEU A 60 -1.02 -24.77 11.19
C LEU A 60 -2.18 -23.95 11.79
N ASP A 61 -1.91 -22.80 12.39
CA ASP A 61 -2.95 -21.94 12.98
C ASP A 61 -3.93 -21.44 11.93
N ILE A 62 -3.43 -21.06 10.75
CA ILE A 62 -4.28 -20.59 9.66
C ILE A 62 -5.04 -21.75 9.01
N VAL A 63 -4.40 -22.91 8.89
CA VAL A 63 -5.06 -24.14 8.43
C VAL A 63 -6.22 -24.50 9.37
N VAL A 64 -6.00 -24.44 10.69
CA VAL A 64 -7.05 -24.69 11.70
C VAL A 64 -8.18 -23.68 11.57
N HIS A 65 -7.88 -22.39 11.45
CA HIS A 65 -8.91 -21.35 11.26
C HIS A 65 -9.76 -21.60 10.01
N SER A 66 -9.12 -22.00 8.92
CA SER A 66 -9.80 -22.28 7.65
C SER A 66 -10.63 -23.56 7.71
N CYS A 67 -10.13 -24.59 8.41
CA CYS A 67 -10.89 -25.81 8.70
C CYS A 67 -12.16 -25.53 9.53
N ARG A 68 -12.09 -24.59 10.50
CA ARG A 68 -13.28 -24.14 11.24
C ARG A 68 -14.33 -23.53 10.32
N THR A 69 -13.90 -22.74 9.35
CA THR A 69 -14.82 -22.17 8.35
C THR A 69 -15.53 -23.27 7.56
N VAL A 70 -14.81 -24.32 7.13
CA VAL A 70 -15.42 -25.51 6.49
C VAL A 70 -16.42 -26.19 7.42
N ILE A 71 -16.07 -26.43 8.69
CA ILE A 71 -16.99 -27.05 9.67
C ILE A 71 -18.29 -26.26 9.78
N HIS A 72 -18.19 -24.93 9.86
CA HIS A 72 -19.37 -24.08 10.07
C HIS A 72 -20.21 -23.90 8.81
N SER A 73 -19.63 -23.99 7.60
CA SER A 73 -20.35 -23.86 6.33
C SER A 73 -21.15 -25.12 5.94
N LEU A 74 -20.84 -26.28 6.52
CA LEU A 74 -21.56 -27.52 6.26
C LEU A 74 -22.94 -27.57 6.92
N SER A 75 -23.87 -28.27 6.28
CA SER A 75 -25.22 -28.51 6.78
C SER A 75 -25.27 -29.73 7.70
N ALA A 76 -26.36 -29.89 8.45
CA ALA A 76 -26.56 -31.05 9.32
C ALA A 76 -26.65 -32.41 8.58
N GLU A 77 -26.89 -32.40 7.26
CA GLU A 77 -26.97 -33.61 6.45
C GLU A 77 -25.61 -34.08 5.90
N ASP A 78 -24.62 -33.17 5.90
CA ASP A 78 -23.25 -33.41 5.50
C ASP A 78 -22.47 -34.12 6.60
N GLN A 79 -21.43 -34.87 6.23
CA GLN A 79 -20.52 -35.49 7.18
C GLN A 79 -19.09 -35.00 7.00
N LEU A 80 -18.38 -34.82 8.10
CA LEU A 80 -16.97 -34.45 8.11
C LEU A 80 -16.14 -35.48 8.89
N GLY A 81 -15.00 -35.85 8.34
CA GLY A 81 -13.92 -36.57 9.03
C GLY A 81 -12.66 -35.71 9.12
N ILE A 82 -11.84 -35.95 10.14
CA ILE A 82 -10.55 -35.27 10.33
C ILE A 82 -9.48 -36.34 10.51
N VAL A 83 -8.52 -36.36 9.58
CA VAL A 83 -7.32 -37.18 9.63
C VAL A 83 -6.13 -36.24 9.73
N THR A 84 -5.25 -36.49 10.68
CA THR A 84 -3.98 -35.76 10.82
C THR A 84 -2.83 -36.70 10.55
N TYR A 85 -1.71 -36.18 10.04
CA TYR A 85 -0.51 -37.00 9.85
C TYR A 85 0.76 -36.24 10.20
N SER A 86 1.69 -36.95 10.80
CA SER A 86 3.09 -36.57 10.94
C SER A 86 4.00 -37.76 10.65
N ASP A 87 4.61 -38.38 11.67
CA ASP A 87 5.31 -39.68 11.51
C ASP A 87 4.32 -40.80 11.15
N ALA A 88 3.11 -40.71 11.73
CA ALA A 88 2.00 -41.60 11.45
C ALA A 88 0.68 -40.84 11.29
N ALA A 89 -0.31 -41.48 10.67
CA ALA A 89 -1.64 -40.93 10.52
C ALA A 89 -2.55 -41.29 11.71
N GLU A 90 -3.41 -40.36 12.10
CA GLU A 90 -4.40 -40.51 13.17
C GLU A 90 -5.76 -39.98 12.71
N VAL A 91 -6.83 -40.76 12.93
CA VAL A 91 -8.20 -40.30 12.71
C VAL A 91 -8.68 -39.56 13.96
N LYS A 92 -8.58 -38.23 13.95
CA LYS A 92 -9.04 -37.36 15.05
C LYS A 92 -10.56 -37.28 15.15
N LEU A 93 -11.24 -37.40 14.01
CA LEU A 93 -12.70 -37.43 13.96
C LEU A 93 -13.13 -38.42 12.86
N ALA A 94 -13.89 -39.45 13.25
CA ALA A 94 -14.58 -40.31 12.29
C ALA A 94 -15.68 -39.52 11.55
N LEU A 95 -16.20 -40.04 10.43
CA LEU A 95 -17.26 -39.36 9.68
C LEU A 95 -18.48 -39.08 10.57
N THR A 96 -18.68 -37.81 10.88
CA THR A 96 -19.67 -37.31 11.85
C THR A 96 -20.60 -36.34 11.13
N ALA A 97 -21.91 -36.42 11.37
CA ALA A 97 -22.87 -35.47 10.81
C ALA A 97 -22.60 -34.06 11.35
N MET A 98 -22.59 -33.03 10.49
CA MET A 98 -22.29 -31.64 10.88
C MET A 98 -23.52 -30.92 11.47
N ASP A 99 -24.26 -31.61 12.34
CA ASP A 99 -25.22 -30.97 13.24
C ASP A 99 -24.50 -30.19 14.35
N ALA A 100 -25.25 -29.56 15.26
CA ALA A 100 -24.65 -28.75 16.33
C ALA A 100 -23.66 -29.55 17.21
N ALA A 101 -23.91 -30.84 17.46
CA ALA A 101 -23.04 -31.68 18.26
C ALA A 101 -21.79 -32.11 17.47
N GLY A 102 -21.96 -32.47 16.19
CA GLY A 102 -20.85 -32.83 15.32
C GLY A 102 -19.92 -31.65 15.02
N LYS A 103 -20.45 -30.45 14.81
CA LYS A 103 -19.65 -29.23 14.66
C LYS A 103 -18.81 -28.96 15.91
N ALA A 104 -19.41 -29.07 17.10
CA ALA A 104 -18.68 -28.90 18.35
C ALA A 104 -17.59 -29.99 18.55
N ALA A 105 -17.87 -31.24 18.18
CA ALA A 105 -16.88 -32.32 18.22
C ALA A 105 -15.72 -32.08 17.25
N ALA A 106 -16.00 -31.59 16.05
CA ALA A 106 -15.00 -31.24 15.05
C ALA A 106 -14.12 -30.05 15.49
N GLU A 107 -14.72 -29.00 16.07
CA GLU A 107 -13.95 -27.89 16.66
C GLU A 107 -13.05 -28.36 17.81
N ALA A 108 -13.56 -29.22 18.69
CA ALA A 108 -12.77 -29.78 19.78
C ALA A 108 -11.59 -30.60 19.26
N ALA A 109 -11.78 -31.38 18.19
CA ALA A 109 -10.68 -32.12 17.54
C ALA A 109 -9.60 -31.17 16.99
N LEU A 110 -9.98 -30.07 16.32
CA LEU A 110 -9.03 -29.09 15.78
C LEU A 110 -8.23 -28.35 16.88
N GLN A 111 -8.83 -28.08 18.04
CA GLN A 111 -8.15 -27.39 19.14
C GLN A 111 -7.00 -28.21 19.76
N THR A 112 -7.00 -29.54 19.55
CA THR A 112 -5.96 -30.45 20.07
C THR A 112 -4.75 -30.59 19.15
N LEU A 113 -4.79 -30.04 17.94
CA LEU A 113 -3.72 -30.22 16.96
C LEU A 113 -2.45 -29.47 17.35
N ARG A 114 -1.31 -30.13 17.20
CA ARG A 114 0.03 -29.59 17.48
C ARG A 114 0.98 -30.08 16.39
N ALA A 115 1.83 -29.19 15.89
CA ALA A 115 2.88 -29.54 14.94
C ALA A 115 3.99 -30.35 15.64
N ASP A 116 4.36 -31.51 15.09
CA ASP A 116 5.45 -32.36 15.57
C ASP A 116 5.80 -33.43 14.52
N GLY A 117 6.99 -34.03 14.60
CA GLY A 117 7.38 -35.19 13.79
C GLY A 117 7.62 -34.92 12.30
N GLN A 118 7.66 -36.00 11.53
CA GLN A 118 7.93 -36.00 10.08
C GLN A 118 6.65 -35.77 9.24
N THR A 119 6.76 -35.84 7.91
CA THR A 119 5.73 -35.58 6.90
C THR A 119 5.42 -36.87 6.12
N ASN A 120 4.72 -37.82 6.75
CA ASN A 120 4.28 -39.08 6.14
C ASN A 120 2.95 -38.93 5.38
N LEU A 121 3.02 -38.22 4.25
CA LEU A 121 1.86 -37.88 3.42
C LEU A 121 1.07 -39.12 2.97
N TRP A 122 1.77 -40.20 2.59
CA TRP A 122 1.09 -41.42 2.12
C TRP A 122 0.18 -42.03 3.20
N GLN A 123 0.65 -42.17 4.44
CA GLN A 123 -0.16 -42.78 5.49
C GLN A 123 -1.38 -41.92 5.85
N GLY A 124 -1.22 -40.59 5.81
CA GLY A 124 -2.33 -39.65 5.97
C GLY A 124 -3.39 -39.82 4.88
N LEU A 125 -2.96 -39.87 3.62
CA LEU A 125 -3.82 -40.08 2.47
C LEU A 125 -4.50 -41.47 2.50
N GLU A 126 -3.77 -42.55 2.76
CA GLU A 126 -4.31 -43.91 2.86
C GLU A 126 -5.40 -44.00 3.94
N SER A 127 -5.16 -43.40 5.11
CA SER A 127 -6.14 -43.35 6.21
C SER A 127 -7.42 -42.58 5.83
N ALA A 128 -7.28 -41.47 5.11
CA ALA A 128 -8.42 -40.71 4.61
C ALA A 128 -9.22 -41.48 3.55
N LEU A 129 -8.54 -42.18 2.63
CA LEU A 129 -9.18 -43.03 1.63
C LEU A 129 -9.94 -44.17 2.31
N ASP A 130 -9.34 -44.85 3.29
CA ASP A 130 -10.00 -45.93 4.04
C ASP A 130 -11.22 -45.42 4.84
N LEU A 131 -11.11 -44.23 5.46
CA LEU A 131 -12.22 -43.60 6.16
C LEU A 131 -13.39 -43.31 5.21
N LEU A 132 -13.13 -42.69 4.05
CA LEU A 132 -14.18 -42.37 3.07
C LEU A 132 -14.72 -43.60 2.34
N ARG A 133 -13.90 -44.64 2.15
CA ARG A 133 -14.34 -45.92 1.57
C ARG A 133 -15.46 -46.54 2.40
N SER A 134 -15.37 -46.44 3.73
CA SER A 134 -16.41 -46.97 4.63
C SER A 134 -17.80 -46.31 4.44
N ALA A 135 -17.86 -45.12 3.82
CA ALA A 135 -19.08 -44.35 3.61
C ALA A 135 -19.56 -44.30 2.14
N THR A 136 -18.92 -45.06 1.23
CA THR A 136 -19.27 -45.05 -0.21
C THR A 136 -20.68 -45.55 -0.53
N SER A 137 -21.36 -46.25 0.38
CA SER A 137 -22.75 -46.70 0.24
C SER A 137 -23.80 -45.69 0.73
N SER A 138 -23.38 -44.51 1.20
CA SER A 138 -24.26 -43.53 1.87
C SER A 138 -25.08 -42.63 0.94
N GLY A 139 -24.92 -42.77 -0.39
CA GLY A 139 -25.55 -41.90 -1.38
C GLY A 139 -25.04 -40.45 -1.37
N ARG A 140 -23.83 -40.22 -0.86
CA ARG A 140 -23.16 -38.92 -0.76
C ARG A 140 -21.92 -38.89 -1.64
N ILE A 141 -21.62 -37.73 -2.20
CA ILE A 141 -20.35 -37.50 -2.91
C ILE A 141 -19.26 -37.19 -1.86
N SER A 142 -18.14 -37.88 -1.98
CA SER A 142 -17.02 -37.79 -1.04
C SER A 142 -15.85 -37.02 -1.62
N SER A 143 -15.30 -36.08 -0.85
CA SER A 143 -14.08 -35.32 -1.18
C SER A 143 -13.09 -35.33 -0.02
N ALA A 144 -11.80 -35.39 -0.33
CA ALA A 144 -10.70 -35.24 0.62
C ALA A 144 -9.92 -33.96 0.32
N LEU A 145 -9.60 -33.19 1.36
CA LEU A 145 -8.83 -31.94 1.29
C LEU A 145 -7.50 -32.18 2.00
N LEU A 146 -6.42 -32.34 1.24
CA LEU A 146 -5.06 -32.53 1.74
C LEU A 146 -4.37 -31.18 1.91
N LEU A 147 -4.01 -30.84 3.14
CA LEU A 147 -3.48 -29.55 3.55
C LEU A 147 -2.04 -29.72 4.04
N THR A 148 -1.03 -29.22 3.30
CA THR A 148 0.39 -29.45 3.59
C THR A 148 1.30 -28.31 3.13
N ASP A 149 2.34 -28.00 3.90
CA ASP A 149 3.30 -26.92 3.62
C ASP A 149 4.68 -27.41 3.16
N GLY A 150 4.87 -28.73 3.08
CA GLY A 150 6.20 -29.33 2.93
C GLY A 150 6.28 -30.46 1.90
N VAL A 151 7.50 -30.95 1.72
CA VAL A 151 7.84 -32.10 0.88
C VAL A 151 7.81 -33.37 1.74
N PRO A 152 7.13 -34.45 1.32
CA PRO A 152 7.14 -35.72 2.06
C PRO A 152 8.57 -36.22 2.29
N ASN A 153 8.89 -36.53 3.54
CA ASN A 153 10.20 -37.04 3.96
C ASN A 153 10.14 -38.52 4.39
N VAL A 154 8.94 -39.10 4.45
CA VAL A 154 8.69 -40.54 4.52
C VAL A 154 8.03 -40.97 3.22
N GLU A 155 8.73 -41.76 2.42
CA GLU A 155 8.24 -42.22 1.12
C GLU A 155 7.80 -43.70 1.15
N PRO A 156 6.68 -44.06 0.50
CA PRO A 156 6.39 -45.47 0.21
C PRO A 156 7.43 -46.02 -0.79
N VAL A 157 7.73 -47.32 -0.69
CA VAL A 157 8.81 -47.99 -1.46
C VAL A 157 8.66 -47.78 -2.97
N GLU A 158 7.42 -47.75 -3.46
CA GLU A 158 7.07 -47.56 -4.87
C GLU A 158 6.86 -46.09 -5.30
N GLY A 159 6.89 -45.14 -4.35
CA GLY A 159 6.54 -43.73 -4.55
C GLY A 159 5.03 -43.46 -4.44
N HIS A 160 4.67 -42.23 -4.04
CA HIS A 160 3.30 -41.83 -3.68
C HIS A 160 2.26 -42.07 -4.78
N LEU A 161 2.58 -41.70 -6.03
CA LEU A 161 1.65 -41.86 -7.15
C LEU A 161 1.41 -43.34 -7.49
N ALA A 162 2.44 -44.18 -7.41
CA ALA A 162 2.32 -45.61 -7.65
C ALA A 162 1.52 -46.29 -6.54
N ALA A 163 1.72 -45.88 -5.29
CA ALA A 163 0.94 -46.33 -4.15
C ALA A 163 -0.55 -45.98 -4.30
N LEU A 164 -0.87 -44.75 -4.72
CA LEU A 164 -2.25 -44.33 -4.99
C LEU A 164 -2.91 -45.15 -6.10
N ARG A 165 -2.19 -45.40 -7.19
CA ARG A 165 -2.67 -46.27 -8.29
C ARG A 165 -2.87 -47.70 -7.84
N ARG A 166 -1.95 -48.26 -7.05
CA ARG A 166 -2.08 -49.59 -6.45
C ARG A 166 -3.31 -49.67 -5.54
N TYR A 167 -3.57 -48.64 -4.74
CA TYR A 167 -4.79 -48.55 -3.93
C TYR A 167 -6.04 -48.54 -4.82
N GLN A 168 -6.05 -47.73 -5.87
CA GLN A 168 -7.14 -47.67 -6.85
C GLN A 168 -7.37 -49.03 -7.52
N GLU A 169 -6.31 -49.72 -7.95
CA GLU A 169 -6.40 -51.06 -8.55
C GLU A 169 -6.97 -52.10 -7.58
N ALA A 170 -6.55 -52.06 -6.31
CA ALA A 170 -7.03 -52.97 -5.28
C ALA A 170 -8.50 -52.70 -4.87
N SER A 171 -8.94 -51.44 -4.92
CA SER A 171 -10.29 -51.00 -4.54
C SER A 171 -11.25 -50.84 -5.72
N GLY A 172 -10.77 -50.97 -6.96
CA GLY A 172 -11.50 -50.75 -8.21
C GLY A 172 -11.64 -49.27 -8.59
N LYS A 173 -12.17 -48.44 -7.68
CA LYS A 173 -12.27 -46.98 -7.85
C LYS A 173 -11.86 -46.28 -6.57
N LEU A 174 -11.24 -45.11 -6.68
CA LEU A 174 -10.98 -44.27 -5.51
C LEU A 174 -12.31 -43.88 -4.83
N PRO A 175 -12.39 -43.84 -3.49
CA PRO A 175 -13.63 -43.56 -2.77
C PRO A 175 -14.05 -42.09 -2.79
N CYS A 176 -13.16 -41.18 -3.19
CA CYS A 176 -13.39 -39.73 -3.15
C CYS A 176 -12.61 -38.99 -4.23
N THR A 177 -12.95 -37.72 -4.43
CA THR A 177 -12.11 -36.75 -5.15
C THR A 177 -11.08 -36.15 -4.20
N LEU A 178 -9.80 -36.05 -4.62
CA LEU A 178 -8.73 -35.48 -3.78
C LEU A 178 -8.34 -34.08 -4.25
N HIS A 179 -8.52 -33.10 -3.37
CA HIS A 179 -8.04 -31.74 -3.55
C HIS A 179 -6.78 -31.54 -2.70
N THR A 180 -5.73 -30.95 -3.27
CA THR A 180 -4.45 -30.74 -2.60
C THR A 180 -4.14 -29.25 -2.47
N PHE A 181 -3.69 -28.83 -1.29
CA PHE A 181 -3.35 -27.45 -0.96
C PHE A 181 -1.92 -27.38 -0.48
N GLY A 182 -1.08 -26.65 -1.22
CA GLY A 182 0.31 -26.40 -0.89
C GLY A 182 0.49 -25.03 -0.26
N PHE A 183 0.95 -24.97 0.99
CA PHE A 183 1.22 -23.73 1.72
C PHE A 183 2.68 -23.31 1.59
N GLY A 184 2.92 -22.00 1.44
CA GLY A 184 4.27 -21.45 1.37
C GLY A 184 4.93 -21.67 0.02
N TYR A 185 6.26 -21.62 -0.02
CA TYR A 185 7.04 -21.66 -1.27
C TYR A 185 7.89 -22.94 -1.42
N ASP A 186 8.05 -23.72 -0.35
CA ASP A 186 8.97 -24.86 -0.30
C ASP A 186 8.20 -26.20 -0.34
N LEU A 187 7.55 -26.47 -1.48
CA LEU A 187 6.61 -27.59 -1.63
C LEU A 187 6.77 -28.36 -2.95
N ASP A 188 6.50 -29.67 -2.92
CA ASP A 188 6.47 -30.50 -4.12
C ASP A 188 5.13 -30.34 -4.85
N SER A 189 4.96 -29.19 -5.53
CA SER A 189 3.74 -28.87 -6.28
C SER A 189 3.47 -29.85 -7.42
N GLN A 190 4.52 -30.50 -7.94
CA GLN A 190 4.36 -31.50 -8.98
C GLN A 190 3.70 -32.76 -8.42
N LEU A 191 4.16 -33.26 -7.27
CA LEU A 191 3.54 -34.40 -6.60
C LEU A 191 2.08 -34.09 -6.22
N LEU A 192 1.81 -32.93 -5.62
CA LEU A 192 0.46 -32.53 -5.21
C LEU A 192 -0.51 -32.39 -6.40
N ASP A 193 -0.05 -31.85 -7.53
CA ASP A 193 -0.83 -31.81 -8.79
C ASP A 193 -1.05 -33.22 -9.37
N GLN A 194 -0.04 -34.09 -9.33
CA GLN A 194 -0.18 -35.46 -9.84
C GLN A 194 -1.15 -36.31 -9.01
N LEU A 195 -1.12 -36.19 -7.67
CA LEU A 195 -2.04 -36.89 -6.77
C LEU A 195 -3.49 -36.41 -6.97
N SER A 196 -3.71 -35.09 -6.99
CA SER A 196 -5.04 -34.54 -7.22
C SER A 196 -5.57 -34.92 -8.61
N GLN A 197 -4.73 -34.87 -9.65
CA GLN A 197 -5.11 -35.31 -11.00
C GLN A 197 -5.50 -36.78 -11.06
N ALA A 198 -4.72 -37.67 -10.42
CA ALA A 198 -5.03 -39.11 -10.40
C ALA A 198 -6.36 -39.43 -9.70
N ALA A 199 -6.77 -38.58 -8.76
CA ALA A 199 -8.01 -38.68 -8.02
C ALA A 199 -9.12 -37.73 -8.52
N GLY A 200 -8.94 -37.09 -9.68
CA GLY A 200 -9.94 -36.24 -10.33
C GLY A 200 -10.27 -34.93 -9.61
N GLY A 201 -9.38 -34.41 -8.76
CA GLY A 201 -9.52 -33.12 -8.07
C GLY A 201 -8.57 -32.04 -8.60
N ILE A 202 -8.27 -31.06 -7.75
CA ILE A 202 -7.42 -29.90 -8.10
C ILE A 202 -6.28 -29.70 -7.10
N TYR A 203 -5.21 -29.09 -7.59
CA TYR A 203 -4.13 -28.54 -6.79
C TYR A 203 -4.31 -27.02 -6.67
N VAL A 204 -4.16 -26.51 -5.46
CA VAL A 204 -4.25 -25.08 -5.15
C VAL A 204 -2.97 -24.64 -4.44
N PHE A 205 -2.30 -23.66 -5.04
CA PHE A 205 -1.13 -23.01 -4.46
C PHE A 205 -1.55 -21.85 -3.55
N ILE A 206 -1.06 -21.85 -2.31
CA ILE A 206 -1.34 -20.83 -1.30
C ILE A 206 -0.01 -20.17 -0.91
N PRO A 207 0.36 -19.03 -1.54
CA PRO A 207 1.64 -18.38 -1.29
C PRO A 207 1.73 -17.69 0.07
N ASP A 208 0.59 -17.25 0.61
CA ASP A 208 0.53 -16.44 1.83
C ASP A 208 -0.78 -16.65 2.61
N ALA A 209 -0.80 -16.17 3.85
CA ALA A 209 -1.94 -16.31 4.76
C ALA A 209 -3.25 -15.72 4.22
N GLY A 210 -3.19 -14.67 3.38
CA GLY A 210 -4.37 -14.01 2.82
C GLY A 210 -5.10 -14.86 1.77
N PHE A 211 -4.44 -15.86 1.21
CA PHE A 211 -5.03 -16.80 0.24
C PHE A 211 -5.82 -17.92 0.89
N VAL A 212 -5.57 -18.24 2.16
CA VAL A 212 -5.99 -19.52 2.73
C VAL A 212 -7.51 -19.61 2.89
N GLY A 213 -8.11 -18.57 3.47
CA GLY A 213 -9.56 -18.53 3.72
C GLY A 213 -10.37 -18.66 2.43
N THR A 214 -10.05 -17.84 1.44
CA THR A 214 -10.75 -17.80 0.15
C THR A 214 -10.54 -19.08 -0.67
N ALA A 215 -9.33 -19.66 -0.66
CA ALA A 215 -9.05 -20.92 -1.36
C ALA A 215 -9.86 -22.10 -0.80
N LEU A 216 -9.92 -22.26 0.52
CA LEU A 216 -10.69 -23.34 1.15
C LEU A 216 -12.21 -23.11 1.04
N VAL A 217 -12.67 -21.86 1.13
CA VAL A 217 -14.09 -21.49 0.92
C VAL A 217 -14.53 -21.88 -0.51
N ASN A 218 -13.76 -21.48 -1.52
CA ASN A 218 -14.02 -21.82 -2.91
C ASN A 218 -13.98 -23.34 -3.17
N CYS A 219 -13.01 -24.05 -2.61
CA CYS A 219 -12.95 -25.52 -2.77
C CYS A 219 -14.10 -26.23 -2.04
N THR A 220 -14.52 -25.73 -0.87
CA THR A 220 -15.68 -26.28 -0.14
C THR A 220 -16.94 -26.12 -0.97
N GLY A 221 -17.16 -24.94 -1.56
CA GLY A 221 -18.24 -24.72 -2.52
C GLY A 221 -18.20 -25.74 -3.65
N THR A 222 -17.04 -25.93 -4.27
CA THR A 222 -16.84 -26.91 -5.36
C THR A 222 -17.16 -28.34 -4.93
N ALA A 223 -16.73 -28.74 -3.72
CA ALA A 223 -16.93 -30.10 -3.21
C ALA A 223 -18.40 -30.39 -2.90
N VAL A 224 -19.11 -29.47 -2.23
CA VAL A 224 -20.51 -29.70 -1.83
C VAL A 224 -21.50 -29.51 -2.98
N THR A 225 -21.09 -28.84 -4.06
CA THR A 225 -21.87 -28.70 -5.29
C THR A 225 -21.57 -29.77 -6.33
N ALA A 226 -20.69 -30.74 -6.02
CA ALA A 226 -20.39 -31.83 -6.92
C ALA A 226 -21.62 -32.74 -7.11
N LEU A 227 -22.04 -32.90 -8.37
CA LEU A 227 -23.04 -33.90 -8.76
C LEU A 227 -22.41 -35.29 -8.82
N GLY A 228 -21.24 -35.40 -9.43
CA GLY A 228 -20.65 -36.68 -9.77
C GLY A 228 -19.14 -36.61 -9.91
N ARG A 229 -18.50 -37.76 -9.73
CA ARG A 229 -17.04 -37.94 -9.78
C ARG A 229 -16.64 -38.90 -10.90
N ASN A 230 -15.35 -38.93 -11.24
CA ASN A 230 -14.79 -39.81 -12.27
C ASN A 230 -15.48 -39.70 -13.65
N ALA A 231 -15.95 -38.51 -14.00
CA ALA A 231 -16.59 -38.27 -15.27
C ALA A 231 -15.64 -38.54 -16.42
N GLN A 232 -16.07 -39.37 -17.36
CA GLN A 232 -15.32 -39.78 -18.54
C GLN A 232 -16.18 -39.60 -19.79
N LEU A 233 -15.63 -38.94 -20.79
CA LEU A 233 -16.26 -38.78 -22.10
C LEU A 233 -15.56 -39.69 -23.11
N THR A 234 -16.25 -40.74 -23.54
CA THR A 234 -15.78 -41.71 -24.53
C THR A 234 -16.38 -41.42 -25.91
N LEU A 235 -15.54 -41.51 -26.94
CA LEU A 235 -15.87 -41.27 -28.33
C LEU A 235 -15.89 -42.60 -29.10
N THR A 236 -16.99 -42.90 -29.79
CA THR A 236 -17.11 -44.10 -30.62
C THR A 236 -17.66 -43.78 -32.02
N THR A 237 -17.20 -44.55 -33.01
CA THR A 237 -17.66 -44.48 -34.40
C THR A 237 -18.15 -45.87 -34.82
N GLU A 238 -19.38 -45.96 -35.34
CA GLU A 238 -19.99 -47.19 -35.87
C GLU A 238 -19.86 -48.46 -34.98
N GLY A 239 -19.90 -48.29 -33.64
CA GLY A 239 -19.89 -49.40 -32.68
C GLY A 239 -18.50 -49.96 -32.31
N THR A 240 -17.41 -49.36 -32.78
CA THR A 240 -16.04 -49.67 -32.34
C THR A 240 -15.34 -48.44 -31.75
N SER A 241 -14.41 -48.64 -30.81
CA SER A 241 -13.52 -47.57 -30.31
C SER A 241 -12.89 -46.84 -31.48
N CYS A 242 -12.83 -45.51 -31.47
CA CYS A 242 -12.45 -44.62 -32.57
C CYS A 242 -11.14 -45.01 -33.32
N THR A 243 -11.19 -46.03 -34.17
CA THR A 243 -10.07 -46.57 -34.97
C THR A 243 -9.99 -45.92 -36.35
N SER A 244 -11.05 -45.22 -36.78
CA SER A 244 -11.10 -44.42 -38.02
C SER A 244 -10.43 -43.04 -37.89
N CYS A 245 -10.04 -42.66 -36.68
CA CYS A 245 -9.38 -41.39 -36.35
C CYS A 245 -7.85 -41.53 -36.43
N THR A 246 -7.20 -40.71 -37.25
CA THR A 246 -5.73 -40.62 -37.29
C THR A 246 -5.16 -39.77 -36.16
N SER A 247 -5.91 -38.78 -35.68
CA SER A 247 -5.56 -37.97 -34.50
C SER A 247 -6.83 -37.55 -33.77
N CYS A 248 -6.93 -37.92 -32.50
CA CYS A 248 -8.04 -37.62 -31.62
C CYS A 248 -7.49 -36.88 -30.41
N ARG A 249 -7.61 -35.55 -30.44
CA ARG A 249 -7.00 -34.67 -29.45
C ARG A 249 -8.08 -33.90 -28.69
N ALA A 250 -8.07 -34.01 -27.37
CA ALA A 250 -8.85 -33.14 -26.51
C ALA A 250 -7.94 -32.01 -26.03
N LEU A 251 -8.27 -30.76 -26.39
CA LEU A 251 -7.43 -29.60 -26.04
C LEU A 251 -7.26 -29.53 -24.52
N GLY A 252 -6.02 -29.36 -24.04
CA GLY A 252 -5.69 -29.31 -22.61
C GLY A 252 -5.63 -30.66 -21.86
N TYR A 253 -6.12 -31.76 -22.46
CA TYR A 253 -6.09 -33.12 -21.87
C TYR A 253 -5.05 -34.06 -22.52
N GLY A 254 -4.42 -33.61 -23.60
CA GLY A 254 -3.42 -34.37 -24.38
C GLY A 254 -4.03 -35.27 -25.46
N GLU A 255 -3.18 -36.05 -26.12
CA GLU A 255 -3.63 -37.06 -27.10
C GLU A 255 -4.07 -38.33 -26.36
N ARG A 256 -5.37 -38.65 -26.42
CA ARG A 256 -5.93 -39.87 -25.85
C ARG A 256 -6.78 -40.59 -26.89
N LYS A 257 -6.62 -41.91 -27.00
CA LYS A 257 -7.41 -42.76 -27.91
C LYS A 257 -8.84 -42.91 -27.40
N GLY A 258 -9.66 -41.90 -27.61
CA GLY A 258 -11.12 -41.99 -27.52
C GLY A 258 -11.75 -41.86 -26.14
N THR A 259 -11.01 -41.64 -25.04
CA THR A 259 -11.61 -41.32 -23.73
C THR A 259 -10.92 -40.12 -23.08
N VAL A 260 -11.73 -39.16 -22.61
CA VAL A 260 -11.28 -37.94 -21.91
C VAL A 260 -11.76 -38.01 -20.46
N GLU A 261 -10.82 -37.93 -19.51
CA GLU A 261 -11.13 -37.84 -18.07
C GLU A 261 -11.44 -36.40 -17.69
N LEU A 262 -12.68 -36.12 -17.31
CA LEU A 262 -13.19 -34.79 -16.99
C LEU A 262 -13.15 -34.46 -15.49
N GLY A 263 -12.97 -35.48 -14.64
CA GLY A 263 -12.92 -35.33 -13.18
C GLY A 263 -14.32 -35.24 -12.58
N SER A 264 -14.58 -34.21 -11.77
CA SER A 264 -15.91 -33.96 -11.20
C SER A 264 -16.80 -33.09 -12.10
N ILE A 265 -18.11 -33.27 -11.95
CA ILE A 265 -19.17 -32.47 -12.56
C ILE A 265 -19.89 -31.71 -11.44
N GLN A 266 -20.08 -30.40 -11.61
CA GLN A 266 -20.70 -29.51 -10.64
C GLN A 266 -22.15 -29.18 -11.01
N LEU A 267 -22.99 -28.96 -9.99
CA LEU A 267 -24.34 -28.45 -10.14
C LEU A 267 -24.31 -26.96 -10.52
N GLY A 268 -25.16 -26.55 -11.46
CA GLY A 268 -25.28 -25.16 -11.90
C GLY A 268 -24.15 -24.65 -12.78
N GLN A 269 -23.18 -25.50 -13.15
CA GLN A 269 -22.06 -25.13 -13.98
C GLN A 269 -21.83 -26.14 -15.12
N SER A 270 -21.56 -25.64 -16.32
CA SER A 270 -21.22 -26.48 -17.46
C SER A 270 -19.78 -27.00 -17.39
N LYS A 271 -19.58 -28.23 -17.88
CA LYS A 271 -18.26 -28.76 -18.19
C LYS A 271 -18.06 -28.80 -19.70
N ASP A 272 -17.07 -28.08 -20.19
CA ASP A 272 -16.88 -27.76 -21.59
C ASP A 272 -15.58 -28.35 -22.14
N VAL A 273 -15.71 -29.11 -23.23
CA VAL A 273 -14.63 -29.88 -23.85
C VAL A 273 -14.54 -29.53 -25.34
N ILE A 274 -13.32 -29.31 -25.82
CA ILE A 274 -13.03 -29.13 -27.25
C ILE A 274 -12.22 -30.32 -27.76
N LEU A 275 -12.74 -30.96 -28.80
CA LEU A 275 -12.16 -32.13 -29.45
C LEU A 275 -11.75 -31.76 -30.87
N ASP A 276 -10.46 -31.92 -31.17
CA ASP A 276 -9.91 -31.81 -32.51
C ASP A 276 -9.71 -33.22 -33.08
N LEU A 277 -10.54 -33.57 -34.06
CA LEU A 277 -10.65 -34.92 -34.62
C LEU A 277 -10.22 -34.92 -36.10
N LYS A 278 -9.30 -35.80 -36.44
CA LYS A 278 -8.86 -36.02 -37.82
C LYS A 278 -9.16 -37.46 -38.24
N PHE A 279 -9.98 -37.63 -39.27
CA PHE A 279 -10.40 -38.94 -39.75
C PHE A 279 -9.61 -39.39 -40.98
N VAL A 280 -9.40 -40.71 -41.14
CA VAL A 280 -8.94 -41.29 -42.41
C VAL A 280 -10.03 -41.09 -43.49
N ALA A 281 -11.27 -41.36 -43.10
CA ALA A 281 -12.48 -41.04 -43.86
C ALA A 281 -13.55 -40.63 -42.84
N ARG A 282 -14.16 -39.46 -43.04
CA ARG A 282 -15.14 -38.89 -42.11
C ARG A 282 -16.39 -39.78 -42.02
N PRO A 283 -16.73 -40.35 -40.84
CA PRO A 283 -17.95 -41.13 -40.67
C PRO A 283 -19.19 -40.24 -40.69
N GLU A 284 -20.38 -40.82 -40.86
CA GLU A 284 -21.64 -40.05 -40.85
C GLU A 284 -22.00 -39.52 -39.46
N ARG A 285 -21.70 -40.29 -38.41
CA ARG A 285 -22.03 -39.97 -37.02
C ARG A 285 -20.87 -40.26 -36.08
N LEU A 286 -20.78 -39.44 -35.04
CA LEU A 286 -19.89 -39.63 -33.90
C LEU A 286 -20.74 -39.78 -32.64
N LYS A 287 -20.57 -40.88 -31.90
CA LYS A 287 -21.26 -41.08 -30.63
C LYS A 287 -20.37 -40.64 -29.46
N LEU A 288 -20.89 -39.76 -28.63
CA LEU A 288 -20.31 -39.34 -27.36
C LEU A 288 -21.02 -40.09 -26.22
N HIS A 289 -20.26 -40.79 -25.38
CA HIS A 289 -20.74 -41.50 -24.21
C HIS A 289 -20.10 -40.89 -22.95
N LEU A 290 -20.89 -40.21 -22.13
CA LEU A 290 -20.48 -39.69 -20.84
C LEU A 290 -20.84 -40.70 -19.75
N GLU A 291 -19.89 -41.06 -18.91
CA GLU A 291 -20.10 -41.90 -17.71
C GLU A 291 -19.52 -41.18 -16.49
N PHE A 292 -20.25 -41.17 -15.36
CA PHE A 292 -19.75 -40.65 -14.09
C PHE A 292 -20.39 -41.36 -12.90
N ASP A 293 -19.76 -41.30 -11.74
CA ASP A 293 -20.29 -41.84 -10.49
C ASP A 293 -21.08 -40.75 -9.74
N GLY A 294 -22.40 -40.84 -9.75
CA GLY A 294 -23.32 -39.95 -9.02
C GLY A 294 -23.74 -40.48 -7.65
N PRO A 295 -24.62 -39.77 -6.93
CA PRO A 295 -25.08 -40.16 -5.59
C PRO A 295 -25.92 -41.43 -5.61
N ALA A 296 -26.60 -41.71 -6.73
CA ALA A 296 -27.43 -42.91 -6.92
C ALA A 296 -26.68 -44.10 -7.55
N GLY A 297 -25.39 -43.95 -7.87
CA GLY A 297 -24.58 -44.95 -8.58
C GLY A 297 -23.97 -44.39 -9.87
N SER A 298 -23.47 -45.28 -10.73
CA SER A 298 -22.95 -44.88 -12.05
C SER A 298 -24.09 -44.44 -12.97
N GLU A 299 -23.94 -43.27 -13.58
CA GLU A 299 -24.86 -42.68 -14.54
C GLU A 299 -24.17 -42.56 -15.90
N SER A 300 -24.92 -42.83 -16.98
CA SER A 300 -24.40 -42.70 -18.34
C SER A 300 -25.36 -41.97 -19.28
N HIS A 301 -24.79 -41.17 -20.17
CA HIS A 301 -25.50 -40.38 -21.17
C HIS A 301 -24.86 -40.55 -22.54
N GLU A 302 -25.68 -40.75 -23.57
CA GLU A 302 -25.22 -40.87 -24.95
C GLU A 302 -25.77 -39.74 -25.81
N LEU A 303 -24.93 -39.26 -26.73
CA LEU A 303 -25.32 -38.28 -27.75
C LEU A 303 -24.70 -38.65 -29.10
N ASP A 304 -25.54 -38.76 -30.13
CA ASP A 304 -25.09 -38.88 -31.52
C ASP A 304 -24.90 -37.49 -32.13
N VAL A 305 -23.71 -37.23 -32.64
CA VAL A 305 -23.32 -35.99 -33.33
C VAL A 305 -23.25 -36.24 -34.83
N ASP A 306 -24.02 -35.48 -35.60
CA ASP A 306 -24.03 -35.56 -37.07
C ASP A 306 -22.77 -34.90 -37.66
N LEU A 307 -22.07 -35.62 -38.54
CA LEU A 307 -20.85 -35.16 -39.22
C LEU A 307 -21.04 -34.96 -40.74
N GLN A 308 -22.25 -35.08 -41.28
CA GLN A 308 -22.49 -34.99 -42.73
C GLN A 308 -22.43 -33.54 -43.25
N SER A 309 -23.09 -32.61 -42.55
CA SER A 309 -23.19 -31.19 -42.94
C SER A 309 -22.74 -30.27 -41.81
N LEU A 310 -21.46 -29.87 -41.85
CA LEU A 310 -20.81 -29.12 -40.78
C LEU A 310 -20.60 -27.64 -41.17
N PRO A 311 -20.94 -26.67 -40.30
CA PRO A 311 -20.60 -25.27 -40.51
C PRO A 311 -19.08 -25.05 -40.40
N THR A 312 -18.55 -24.09 -41.16
CA THR A 312 -17.12 -23.70 -41.11
C THR A 312 -16.83 -22.62 -40.08
N GLU A 313 -17.81 -21.79 -39.74
CA GLU A 313 -17.68 -20.75 -38.73
C GLU A 313 -17.93 -21.33 -37.33
N LEU A 314 -16.98 -21.10 -36.41
CA LEU A 314 -17.10 -21.50 -35.01
C LEU A 314 -18.08 -20.57 -34.29
N SER A 315 -18.94 -21.12 -33.42
CA SER A 315 -19.72 -20.31 -32.49
C SER A 315 -18.80 -19.55 -31.53
N GLU A 316 -19.26 -18.42 -31.00
CA GLU A 316 -18.56 -17.65 -29.96
C GLU A 316 -18.13 -18.51 -28.76
N GLU A 317 -19.01 -19.34 -28.22
CA GLU A 317 -18.68 -20.21 -27.08
C GLU A 317 -17.59 -21.24 -27.42
N CYS A 318 -17.67 -21.89 -28.58
CA CYS A 318 -16.62 -22.80 -29.05
C CYS A 318 -15.26 -22.09 -29.18
N SER A 319 -15.23 -20.85 -29.65
CA SER A 319 -14.02 -20.04 -29.75
C SER A 319 -13.46 -19.69 -28.36
N LEU A 320 -14.32 -19.22 -27.45
CA LEU A 320 -13.94 -18.90 -26.07
C LEU A 320 -13.35 -20.10 -25.33
N GLN A 321 -14.03 -21.25 -25.38
CA GLN A 321 -13.57 -22.47 -24.73
C GLN A 321 -12.28 -23.00 -25.38
N SER A 322 -12.08 -22.75 -26.69
CA SER A 322 -10.81 -23.06 -27.37
C SER A 322 -9.67 -22.17 -26.84
N TRP A 323 -9.88 -20.85 -26.68
CA TRP A 323 -8.87 -19.95 -26.13
C TRP A 323 -8.52 -20.28 -24.67
N ARG A 324 -9.52 -20.58 -23.83
CA ARG A 324 -9.30 -21.07 -22.46
C ARG A 324 -8.39 -22.29 -22.44
N LEU A 325 -8.69 -23.31 -23.25
CA LEU A 325 -7.89 -24.54 -23.28
C LEU A 325 -6.50 -24.33 -23.91
N GLN A 326 -6.33 -23.33 -24.77
CA GLN A 326 -5.01 -22.92 -25.25
C GLN A 326 -4.17 -22.24 -24.16
N VAL A 327 -4.77 -21.46 -23.25
CA VAL A 327 -4.09 -20.96 -22.04
C VAL A 327 -3.59 -22.13 -21.19
N VAL A 328 -4.43 -23.16 -21.00
CA VAL A 328 -4.05 -24.39 -20.28
C VAL A 328 -2.85 -25.06 -20.94
N GLU A 329 -2.87 -25.27 -22.26
CA GLU A 329 -1.76 -25.91 -22.97
C GLU A 329 -0.49 -25.06 -22.97
N MET A 330 -0.62 -23.74 -23.07
CA MET A 330 0.52 -22.82 -22.99
C MET A 330 1.16 -22.91 -21.60
N THR A 331 0.37 -22.73 -20.53
CA THR A 331 0.86 -22.80 -19.15
C THR A 331 1.50 -24.16 -18.86
N GLN A 332 0.92 -25.27 -19.32
CA GLN A 332 1.54 -26.60 -19.20
C GLN A 332 2.89 -26.71 -19.90
N LYS A 333 3.06 -26.10 -21.09
CA LYS A 333 4.34 -26.06 -21.81
C LYS A 333 5.38 -25.19 -21.12
N LEU A 334 4.96 -24.25 -20.28
CA LEU A 334 5.85 -23.41 -19.47
C LEU A 334 6.32 -24.14 -18.21
N LEU A 335 5.80 -25.33 -17.87
CA LEU A 335 6.22 -26.08 -16.69
C LEU A 335 7.47 -26.93 -16.97
N GLY A 336 8.41 -26.95 -16.02
CA GLY A 336 9.63 -27.76 -16.10
C GLY A 336 10.70 -27.19 -17.04
N LEU A 337 10.64 -25.89 -17.34
CA LEU A 337 11.64 -25.20 -18.15
C LEU A 337 12.99 -25.15 -17.41
N LYS A 338 14.07 -25.33 -18.16
CA LYS A 338 15.42 -25.05 -17.68
C LYS A 338 15.73 -23.56 -17.77
N GLU A 339 16.74 -23.12 -17.03
CA GLU A 339 17.19 -21.72 -16.98
C GLU A 339 17.45 -21.15 -18.38
N GLU A 340 18.09 -21.92 -19.26
CA GLU A 340 18.40 -21.51 -20.63
C GLU A 340 17.17 -21.34 -21.54
N GLU A 341 15.98 -21.84 -21.14
CA GLU A 341 14.76 -21.84 -21.94
C GLU A 341 13.78 -20.70 -21.57
N LEU A 342 14.00 -20.02 -20.45
CA LEU A 342 13.14 -18.95 -19.92
C LEU A 342 12.95 -17.75 -20.88
N PRO A 343 13.99 -17.22 -21.56
CA PRO A 343 13.79 -16.13 -22.53
C PRO A 343 12.87 -16.54 -23.69
N GLY A 344 12.98 -17.80 -24.15
CA GLY A 344 12.09 -18.34 -25.16
C GLY A 344 10.66 -18.52 -24.67
N ALA A 345 10.49 -18.83 -23.38
CA ALA A 345 9.20 -18.94 -22.73
C ALA A 345 8.48 -17.59 -22.61
N GLN A 346 9.20 -16.53 -22.24
CA GLN A 346 8.69 -15.16 -22.22
C GLN A 346 8.18 -14.74 -23.60
N GLN A 347 8.96 -15.00 -24.65
CA GLN A 347 8.55 -14.69 -26.02
C GLN A 347 7.28 -15.44 -26.42
N ARG A 348 7.13 -16.71 -26.04
CA ARG A 348 5.91 -17.49 -26.31
C ARG A 348 4.68 -16.89 -25.61
N VAL A 349 4.82 -16.37 -24.39
CA VAL A 349 3.73 -15.68 -23.69
C VAL A 349 3.37 -14.39 -24.40
N GLU A 350 4.35 -13.58 -24.81
CA GLU A 350 4.12 -12.33 -25.57
C GLU A 350 3.44 -12.58 -26.93
N ASP A 351 3.89 -13.60 -27.66
CA ASP A 351 3.29 -14.00 -28.94
C ASP A 351 1.82 -14.43 -28.74
N PHE A 352 1.55 -15.17 -27.67
CA PHE A 352 0.20 -15.61 -27.31
C PHE A 352 -0.68 -14.44 -26.84
N LEU A 353 -0.14 -13.48 -26.09
CA LEU A 353 -0.82 -12.25 -25.71
C LEU A 353 -1.21 -11.42 -26.94
N CYS A 354 -0.33 -11.31 -27.92
CA CYS A 354 -0.64 -10.65 -29.19
C CYS A 354 -1.82 -11.33 -29.91
N PHE A 355 -1.81 -12.66 -29.94
CA PHE A 355 -2.92 -13.46 -30.49
C PHE A 355 -4.24 -13.24 -29.74
N LEU A 356 -4.26 -13.35 -28.40
CA LEU A 356 -5.46 -13.12 -27.60
C LEU A 356 -5.98 -11.69 -27.76
N ARG A 357 -5.10 -10.68 -27.76
CA ARG A 357 -5.47 -9.26 -27.97
C ARG A 357 -6.15 -9.04 -29.32
N SER A 358 -5.70 -9.73 -30.37
CA SER A 358 -6.32 -9.65 -31.70
C SER A 358 -7.72 -10.27 -31.73
N ALA A 359 -8.01 -11.25 -30.87
CA ALA A 359 -9.32 -11.88 -30.74
C ALA A 359 -10.32 -11.00 -29.95
N THR A 360 -9.87 -10.08 -29.08
CA THR A 360 -10.70 -9.19 -28.23
C THR A 360 -11.30 -7.95 -28.91
N THR A 361 -11.38 -7.85 -30.24
CA THR A 361 -11.81 -6.59 -30.89
C THR A 361 -13.33 -6.30 -30.74
N ALA A 362 -13.63 -5.13 -30.17
CA ALA A 362 -14.91 -4.40 -30.12
C ALA A 362 -16.18 -5.20 -29.76
N GLY A 363 -16.35 -5.47 -28.46
CA GLY A 363 -17.55 -6.11 -27.87
C GLY A 363 -17.25 -7.41 -27.09
N ALA A 364 -16.00 -7.61 -26.67
CA ALA A 364 -15.51 -8.90 -26.20
C ALA A 364 -16.18 -9.37 -24.89
N ASP A 365 -16.52 -10.67 -24.88
CA ASP A 365 -16.98 -11.43 -23.71
C ASP A 365 -16.08 -11.20 -22.50
N GLU A 366 -16.66 -10.84 -21.35
CA GLU A 366 -15.92 -10.54 -20.11
C GLU A 366 -14.98 -11.69 -19.71
N ARG A 367 -15.36 -12.95 -19.99
CA ARG A 367 -14.53 -14.13 -19.72
C ARG A 367 -13.24 -14.12 -20.53
N LEU A 368 -13.26 -13.60 -21.75
CA LEU A 368 -12.07 -13.49 -22.59
C LEU A 368 -11.15 -12.35 -22.11
N SER A 369 -11.74 -11.23 -21.68
CA SER A 369 -10.98 -10.13 -21.06
C SER A 369 -10.31 -10.57 -19.77
N ALA A 370 -11.00 -11.34 -18.92
CA ALA A 370 -10.46 -11.89 -17.69
C ALA A 370 -9.31 -12.89 -17.95
N LEU A 371 -9.46 -13.77 -18.95
CA LEU A 371 -8.38 -14.67 -19.39
C LEU A 371 -7.15 -13.89 -19.90
N LEU A 372 -7.36 -12.77 -20.61
CA LEU A 372 -6.27 -11.93 -21.08
C LEU A 372 -5.53 -11.27 -19.89
N GLU A 373 -6.26 -10.86 -18.86
CA GLU A 373 -5.69 -10.26 -17.65
C GLU A 373 -4.85 -11.26 -16.85
N ASP A 374 -5.32 -12.51 -16.68
CA ASP A 374 -4.53 -13.58 -16.05
C ASP A 374 -3.20 -13.80 -16.78
N VAL A 375 -3.23 -13.79 -18.12
CA VAL A 375 -2.05 -14.03 -18.96
C VAL A 375 -1.09 -12.83 -18.94
N ASP A 376 -1.60 -11.59 -19.05
CA ASP A 376 -0.77 -10.36 -19.09
C ASP A 376 -0.25 -9.97 -17.71
N GLY A 377 -0.91 -10.44 -16.65
CA GLY A 377 -0.51 -10.28 -15.26
C GLY A 377 0.41 -11.40 -14.77
N GLN A 378 -0.09 -12.22 -13.85
CA GLN A 378 0.74 -13.15 -13.08
C GLN A 378 1.39 -14.26 -13.92
N VAL A 379 0.80 -14.71 -15.04
CA VAL A 379 1.43 -15.73 -15.92
C VAL A 379 2.68 -15.17 -16.58
N ARG A 380 2.62 -13.95 -17.10
CA ARG A 380 3.76 -13.24 -17.68
C ARG A 380 4.81 -12.94 -16.62
N GLU A 381 4.38 -12.51 -15.43
CA GLU A 381 5.26 -12.25 -14.30
C GLU A 381 6.00 -13.51 -13.84
N ALA A 382 5.30 -14.64 -13.75
CA ALA A 382 5.83 -15.94 -13.31
C ALA A 382 7.02 -16.43 -14.14
N VAL A 383 7.10 -16.08 -15.44
CA VAL A 383 8.20 -16.46 -16.33
C VAL A 383 9.18 -15.32 -16.61
N SER A 384 8.94 -14.12 -16.06
CA SER A 384 9.73 -12.92 -16.32
C SER A 384 11.13 -12.95 -15.69
N ARG A 385 11.28 -13.71 -14.60
CA ARG A 385 12.53 -13.88 -13.87
C ARG A 385 12.71 -15.32 -13.43
N GLN A 386 13.96 -15.77 -13.40
CA GLN A 386 14.29 -17.13 -13.01
C GLN A 386 13.98 -17.40 -11.54
N ASP A 387 14.37 -16.49 -10.65
CA ASP A 387 14.13 -16.63 -9.22
C ASP A 387 12.63 -16.65 -8.91
N TRP A 388 11.82 -15.89 -9.65
CA TRP A 388 10.36 -15.92 -9.53
C TRP A 388 9.75 -17.20 -10.05
N TYR A 389 10.19 -17.68 -11.21
CA TYR A 389 9.72 -18.95 -11.76
C TYR A 389 9.99 -20.12 -10.80
N GLN A 390 11.17 -20.15 -10.18
CA GLN A 390 11.57 -21.19 -9.24
C GLN A 390 10.87 -21.06 -7.87
N SER A 391 10.71 -19.84 -7.34
CA SER A 391 10.15 -19.64 -6.00
C SER A 391 8.62 -19.76 -5.94
N TRP A 392 7.89 -19.28 -6.96
CA TRP A 392 6.43 -19.27 -6.92
C TRP A 392 5.78 -19.52 -8.29
N GLY A 393 6.42 -19.11 -9.37
CA GLY A 393 5.84 -19.12 -10.71
C GLY A 393 5.44 -20.52 -11.18
N ALA A 394 6.29 -21.53 -10.99
CA ALA A 394 5.95 -22.91 -11.35
C ALA A 394 4.77 -23.47 -10.52
N HIS A 395 4.71 -23.15 -9.22
CA HIS A 395 3.61 -23.56 -8.34
C HIS A 395 2.29 -22.90 -8.77
N TYR A 396 2.34 -21.59 -9.05
CA TYR A 396 1.20 -20.82 -9.55
C TYR A 396 0.69 -21.32 -10.90
N LEU A 397 1.57 -21.54 -11.88
CA LEU A 397 1.18 -22.00 -13.22
C LEU A 397 0.47 -23.37 -13.18
N ARG A 398 0.89 -24.28 -12.30
CA ARG A 398 0.19 -25.57 -12.07
C ARG A 398 -1.22 -25.35 -11.55
N SER A 399 -1.36 -24.52 -10.51
CA SER A 399 -2.64 -24.18 -9.88
C SER A 399 -3.62 -23.57 -10.88
N LEU A 400 -3.21 -22.53 -11.61
CA LEU A 400 -4.04 -21.84 -12.61
C LEU A 400 -4.44 -22.77 -13.76
N SER A 401 -3.48 -23.51 -14.32
CA SER A 401 -3.73 -24.44 -15.44
C SER A 401 -4.76 -25.50 -15.06
N ARG A 402 -4.64 -26.05 -13.85
CA ARG A 402 -5.59 -27.04 -13.32
C ARG A 402 -6.98 -26.44 -13.11
N ALA A 403 -7.05 -25.23 -12.58
CA ALA A 403 -8.32 -24.53 -12.34
C ALA A 403 -9.11 -24.28 -13.63
N HIS A 404 -8.45 -23.77 -14.69
CA HIS A 404 -9.12 -23.60 -15.98
C HIS A 404 -9.48 -24.94 -16.62
N LEU A 405 -8.64 -25.97 -16.55
CA LEU A 405 -8.95 -27.29 -17.10
C LEU A 405 -10.15 -27.95 -16.41
N ALA A 406 -10.20 -27.85 -15.07
CA ALA A 406 -11.30 -28.35 -14.27
C ALA A 406 -12.55 -27.44 -14.31
N GLN A 407 -12.41 -26.19 -14.77
CA GLN A 407 -13.43 -25.14 -14.72
C GLN A 407 -13.93 -24.88 -13.30
N VAL A 408 -13.02 -24.58 -12.38
CA VAL A 408 -13.33 -24.32 -10.97
C VAL A 408 -12.68 -23.03 -10.51
N CYS A 409 -13.41 -22.26 -9.72
CA CYS A 409 -12.86 -21.09 -9.03
C CYS A 409 -12.03 -21.61 -7.86
N ASN A 410 -10.71 -21.43 -7.90
CA ASN A 410 -9.82 -21.87 -6.82
C ASN A 410 -9.24 -20.71 -6.01
N ASN A 411 -9.33 -19.47 -6.50
CA ASN A 411 -8.81 -18.28 -5.83
C ASN A 411 -9.57 -17.02 -6.27
N PHE A 412 -9.36 -15.91 -5.54
CA PHE A 412 -10.02 -14.62 -5.79
C PHE A 412 -9.15 -13.62 -6.57
N LYS A 413 -7.88 -13.94 -6.81
CA LYS A 413 -6.89 -13.01 -7.37
C LYS A 413 -6.87 -13.04 -8.88
N ASP A 414 -7.14 -14.20 -9.48
CA ASP A 414 -7.11 -14.40 -10.93
C ASP A 414 -8.53 -14.17 -11.50
N PRO A 415 -8.78 -13.10 -12.27
CA PRO A 415 -10.11 -12.81 -12.82
C PRO A 415 -10.70 -13.96 -13.66
N GLY A 416 -9.90 -14.67 -14.44
CA GLY A 416 -10.43 -15.67 -15.38
C GLY A 416 -11.06 -16.88 -14.72
N VAL A 417 -10.63 -17.27 -13.51
CA VAL A 417 -11.25 -18.39 -12.77
C VAL A 417 -12.49 -17.98 -11.98
N GLN A 418 -12.70 -16.69 -11.74
CA GLN A 418 -13.85 -16.18 -10.97
C GLN A 418 -15.19 -16.33 -11.70
N HIS A 419 -15.16 -16.55 -13.02
CA HIS A 419 -16.34 -16.84 -13.84
C HIS A 419 -16.85 -18.29 -13.70
N TYR A 420 -16.14 -19.13 -12.95
CA TYR A 420 -16.60 -20.48 -12.65
C TYR A 420 -17.45 -20.50 -11.40
N GLY A 421 -18.58 -21.18 -11.51
CA GLY A 421 -19.57 -21.32 -10.46
C GLY A 421 -20.98 -21.11 -11.03
N GLY A 422 -21.93 -21.91 -10.55
CA GLY A 422 -23.35 -21.59 -10.69
C GLY A 422 -23.84 -20.75 -9.52
N ASN A 423 -25.10 -20.31 -9.56
CA ASN A 423 -25.74 -19.58 -8.45
C ASN A 423 -25.57 -20.31 -7.11
N LEU A 424 -25.77 -21.63 -7.11
CA LEU A 424 -25.63 -22.48 -5.92
C LEU A 424 -24.20 -22.49 -5.36
N PHE A 425 -23.19 -22.47 -6.23
CA PHE A 425 -21.79 -22.35 -5.80
C PHE A 425 -21.54 -21.01 -5.14
N HIS A 426 -22.01 -19.91 -5.76
CA HIS A 426 -21.84 -18.57 -5.22
C HIS A 426 -22.56 -18.39 -3.87
N GLU A 427 -23.78 -18.92 -3.72
CA GLU A 427 -24.50 -18.89 -2.45
C GLU A 427 -23.73 -19.62 -1.33
N VAL A 428 -23.18 -20.80 -1.61
CA VAL A 428 -22.38 -21.55 -0.63
C VAL A 428 -21.08 -20.83 -0.31
N ARG A 429 -20.40 -20.30 -1.34
CA ARG A 429 -19.14 -19.55 -1.19
C ARG A 429 -19.35 -18.31 -0.32
N ASP A 430 -20.36 -17.49 -0.64
CA ASP A 430 -20.63 -16.23 0.05
C ASP A 430 -21.07 -16.47 1.49
N ALA A 431 -21.87 -17.52 1.75
CA ALA A 431 -22.22 -17.93 3.10
C ALA A 431 -20.99 -18.38 3.91
N ALA A 432 -20.06 -19.11 3.30
CA ALA A 432 -18.82 -19.53 3.93
C ALA A 432 -17.86 -18.36 4.17
N ASP A 433 -17.81 -17.38 3.27
CA ASP A 433 -17.04 -16.13 3.43
C ASP A 433 -17.57 -15.29 4.61
N GLU A 434 -18.89 -15.13 4.72
CA GLU A 434 -19.50 -14.50 5.88
C GLU A 434 -19.17 -15.21 7.20
N ILE A 435 -19.09 -16.54 7.18
CA ILE A 435 -18.70 -17.34 8.35
C ILE A 435 -17.23 -17.08 8.69
N PHE A 436 -16.34 -17.09 7.69
CA PHE A 436 -14.92 -16.77 7.86
C PHE A 436 -14.74 -15.42 8.57
N LEU A 437 -15.43 -14.38 8.10
CA LEU A 437 -15.38 -13.03 8.67
C LEU A 437 -15.95 -12.91 10.10
N LYS A 438 -16.87 -13.80 10.49
CA LYS A 438 -17.51 -13.80 11.82
C LYS A 438 -16.77 -14.67 12.84
N LEU A 439 -15.91 -15.60 12.39
CA LEU A 439 -15.13 -16.43 13.29
C LEU A 439 -14.05 -15.58 13.99
N PRO A 440 -13.81 -15.80 15.29
CA PRO A 440 -12.74 -15.11 15.98
C PRO A 440 -11.38 -15.49 15.36
N PRO A 441 -10.40 -14.57 15.36
CA PRO A 441 -9.06 -14.87 14.86
C PRO A 441 -8.48 -16.10 15.58
N PRO A 442 -7.64 -16.91 14.90
CA PRO A 442 -7.01 -18.07 15.53
C PRO A 442 -6.22 -17.64 16.75
N ASN A 443 -6.34 -18.42 17.84
CA ASN A 443 -5.48 -18.24 19.01
C ASN A 443 -4.14 -18.90 18.66
N PRO A 444 -2.99 -18.21 18.77
CA PRO A 444 -1.70 -18.80 18.42
C PRO A 444 -1.50 -20.11 19.19
N ALA A 445 -1.25 -21.23 18.50
CA ALA A 445 -0.90 -22.49 19.13
C ALA A 445 0.57 -22.50 19.60
N THR A 446 1.08 -21.37 20.07
CA THR A 446 2.43 -21.26 20.61
C THR A 446 2.53 -22.11 21.88
N ARG A 447 3.33 -23.19 21.82
CA ARG A 447 3.87 -23.81 23.04
C ARG A 447 4.47 -22.69 23.86
N SER A 448 4.22 -22.70 25.18
CA SER A 448 4.96 -21.79 26.05
C SER A 448 6.46 -22.04 25.84
N ASN A 449 7.28 -20.99 25.94
CA ASN A 449 8.73 -21.11 25.82
C ASN A 449 9.31 -22.19 26.76
N VAL A 450 8.62 -22.43 27.89
CA VAL A 450 8.91 -23.49 28.86
C VAL A 450 8.70 -24.89 28.27
N GLU A 451 7.57 -25.13 27.60
CA GLU A 451 7.27 -26.42 26.96
C GLU A 451 8.22 -26.73 25.79
N LEU A 452 8.69 -25.69 25.08
CA LEU A 452 9.62 -25.85 23.96
C LEU A 452 11.00 -26.37 24.43
N LEU A 453 11.52 -25.81 25.52
CA LEU A 453 12.83 -26.18 26.07
C LEU A 453 12.78 -27.47 26.91
N MET A 454 11.65 -27.76 27.57
CA MET A 454 11.46 -29.07 28.22
C MET A 454 11.43 -30.23 27.21
N ALA A 455 10.86 -30.01 26.02
CA ALA A 455 10.86 -31.00 24.94
C ALA A 455 12.26 -31.32 24.41
N MET A 456 13.24 -30.42 24.61
CA MET A 456 14.67 -30.64 24.29
C MET A 456 15.41 -31.46 25.37
N GLY A 457 14.71 -31.90 26.43
CA GLY A 457 15.25 -32.76 27.48
C GLY A 457 15.82 -32.01 28.69
N PHE A 458 15.62 -30.70 28.78
CA PHE A 458 16.05 -29.89 29.92
C PHE A 458 15.04 -29.92 31.07
N PRO A 459 15.49 -29.99 32.34
CA PRO A 459 14.60 -29.96 33.51
C PRO A 459 13.80 -28.65 33.59
N GLU A 460 12.52 -28.74 33.96
CA GLU A 460 11.58 -27.60 34.04
C GLU A 460 12.11 -26.43 34.88
N ASP A 461 12.76 -26.72 36.01
CA ASP A 461 13.31 -25.73 36.92
C ASP A 461 14.53 -24.99 36.36
N GLU A 462 15.35 -25.65 35.54
CA GLU A 462 16.46 -25.01 34.83
C GLU A 462 15.97 -24.19 33.63
N VAL A 463 14.99 -24.72 32.90
CA VAL A 463 14.33 -24.05 31.77
C VAL A 463 13.69 -22.75 32.20
N GLN A 464 12.90 -22.78 33.27
CA GLN A 464 12.21 -21.60 33.79
C GLN A 464 13.21 -20.53 34.22
N ARG A 465 14.30 -20.95 34.87
CA ARG A 465 15.35 -20.06 35.34
C ARG A 465 16.21 -19.51 34.18
N ALA A 466 16.43 -20.30 33.12
CA ALA A 466 17.13 -19.87 31.91
C ALA A 466 16.30 -18.87 31.09
N LEU A 467 15.00 -19.11 30.94
CA LEU A 467 14.06 -18.19 30.31
C LEU A 467 13.92 -16.90 31.10
N GLU A 468 13.84 -16.97 32.43
CA GLU A 468 13.87 -15.76 33.27
C GLU A 468 15.17 -14.97 33.07
N TYR A 469 16.32 -15.64 32.93
CA TYR A 469 17.61 -14.99 32.68
C TYR A 469 17.72 -14.40 31.27
N ALA A 470 17.05 -15.03 30.30
CA ALA A 470 17.03 -14.66 28.89
C ALA A 470 15.84 -13.76 28.51
N TYR A 471 15.04 -13.28 29.48
CA TYR A 471 13.82 -12.49 29.22
C TYR A 471 12.85 -13.17 28.24
N ASP A 472 12.60 -14.46 28.46
CA ASP A 472 11.75 -15.32 27.62
C ASP A 472 12.28 -15.57 26.19
N ASN A 473 13.53 -15.20 25.88
CA ASN A 473 14.19 -15.57 24.62
C ASN A 473 14.64 -17.03 24.64
N VAL A 474 14.00 -17.87 23.81
CA VAL A 474 14.20 -19.33 23.78
C VAL A 474 15.59 -19.74 23.31
N GLU A 475 16.15 -19.11 22.27
CA GLU A 475 17.48 -19.46 21.76
C GLU A 475 18.57 -19.14 22.78
N GLN A 476 18.43 -18.00 23.44
CA GLN A 476 19.37 -17.57 24.48
C GLN A 476 19.23 -18.41 25.75
N ALA A 477 18.01 -18.81 26.12
CA ALA A 477 17.78 -19.77 27.21
C ALA A 477 18.33 -21.17 26.88
N ALA A 478 18.17 -21.65 25.65
CA ALA A 478 18.79 -22.91 25.18
C ALA A 478 20.32 -22.83 25.27
N THR A 479 20.91 -21.70 24.90
CA THR A 479 22.35 -21.46 25.01
C THR A 479 22.81 -21.51 26.48
N TYR A 480 22.06 -20.91 27.41
CA TYR A 480 22.37 -20.99 28.84
C TYR A 480 22.21 -22.40 29.43
N LEU A 481 21.28 -23.19 28.91
CA LEU A 481 21.07 -24.59 29.32
C LEU A 481 22.18 -25.51 28.80
N MET A 482 22.72 -25.23 27.60
CA MET A 482 23.80 -26.02 27.00
C MET A 482 25.20 -25.62 27.51
N GLU A 483 25.45 -24.33 27.73
CA GLU A 483 26.78 -23.77 27.98
C GLU A 483 27.00 -23.31 29.44
N GLY A 484 25.92 -23.25 30.24
CA GLY A 484 25.92 -22.81 31.63
C GLY A 484 25.52 -21.33 31.80
N MET A 485 24.82 -21.01 32.90
CA MET A 485 24.31 -19.66 33.16
C MET A 485 25.44 -18.65 33.48
N PRO A 486 25.37 -17.40 32.97
CA PRO A 486 26.29 -16.33 33.31
C PRO A 486 26.19 -15.91 34.79
N ALA A 487 27.31 -15.55 35.41
CA ALA A 487 27.38 -15.22 36.85
C ALA A 487 26.58 -13.96 37.27
N HIS A 488 26.20 -13.09 36.33
CA HIS A 488 25.41 -11.88 36.59
C HIS A 488 24.36 -11.64 35.50
N ARG A 489 23.15 -11.23 35.91
CA ARG A 489 22.00 -10.93 35.04
C ARG A 489 22.16 -9.53 34.44
N PRO A 490 22.12 -9.34 33.10
CA PRO A 490 22.08 -8.01 32.50
C PRO A 490 20.74 -7.34 32.80
N ALA A 491 20.73 -6.07 33.19
CA ALA A 491 19.53 -5.35 33.57
C ALA A 491 18.81 -4.75 32.35
N VAL A 492 17.62 -5.29 32.00
CA VAL A 492 16.65 -4.68 31.08
C VAL A 492 15.24 -4.96 31.64
N ARG A 493 14.37 -3.96 31.77
CA ARG A 493 13.00 -4.13 32.32
C ARG A 493 11.98 -4.40 31.18
N PRO A 494 11.16 -5.47 31.22
CA PRO A 494 9.99 -5.63 30.34
C PRO A 494 8.72 -4.99 30.94
N VAL A 495 7.88 -4.41 30.09
CA VAL A 495 6.55 -3.85 30.43
C VAL A 495 5.48 -4.93 30.24
N ALA A 496 4.66 -5.20 31.25
CA ALA A 496 3.63 -6.23 31.23
C ALA A 496 2.30 -5.76 30.59
N HIS A 497 1.69 -6.62 29.76
CA HIS A 497 0.35 -6.44 29.19
C HIS A 497 -0.76 -6.71 30.22
N HIS A 498 -1.74 -5.80 30.31
CA HIS A 498 -3.03 -6.04 30.98
C HIS A 498 -4.18 -6.06 29.94
N PRO A 499 -5.22 -6.89 30.15
CA PRO A 499 -6.25 -7.15 29.15
C PRO A 499 -7.25 -5.99 29.00
N HIS A 500 -7.54 -5.64 27.75
CA HIS A 500 -8.46 -4.58 27.35
C HIS A 500 -9.92 -4.89 27.70
N ARG A 501 -10.61 -3.93 28.31
CA ARG A 501 -12.08 -3.81 28.21
C ARG A 501 -12.40 -3.00 26.95
N THR A 502 -13.09 -3.61 26.01
CA THR A 502 -13.68 -2.95 24.84
C THR A 502 -14.81 -2.01 25.27
N VAL A 503 -14.76 -0.75 24.81
CA VAL A 503 -15.88 0.19 24.86
C VAL A 503 -16.44 0.27 23.45
N ASP A 504 -17.70 -0.14 23.29
CA ASP A 504 -18.43 -0.14 22.02
C ASP A 504 -18.79 1.29 21.58
N MET A 505 -18.20 1.76 20.48
CA MET A 505 -18.45 3.08 19.89
C MET A 505 -19.65 3.11 18.93
N ARG A 506 -20.29 1.98 18.60
CA ARG A 506 -21.45 1.95 17.68
C ARG A 506 -22.74 2.50 18.29
N ALA A 507 -22.73 2.86 19.58
CA ALA A 507 -23.90 3.38 20.28
C ALA A 507 -24.16 4.90 20.12
N TYR A 508 -23.33 5.65 19.37
CA TYR A 508 -23.37 7.13 19.39
C TYR A 508 -23.70 7.83 18.06
N TYR A 509 -23.88 7.10 16.96
CA TYR A 509 -24.25 7.68 15.65
C TYR A 509 -25.33 6.84 14.96
N ASP A 510 -26.35 7.50 14.40
CA ASP A 510 -27.33 6.81 13.55
C ASP A 510 -26.85 6.70 12.09
N ALA A 511 -27.61 5.96 11.27
CA ALA A 511 -27.32 5.67 9.88
C ALA A 511 -27.28 6.91 8.93
N SER A 512 -27.47 8.12 9.45
CA SER A 512 -27.35 9.38 8.72
C SER A 512 -26.12 10.23 9.10
N GLY A 513 -25.30 9.78 10.05
CA GLY A 513 -24.13 10.54 10.53
C GLY A 513 -24.50 11.70 11.47
N ALA A 514 -25.75 11.76 11.95
CA ALA A 514 -26.18 12.71 12.97
C ALA A 514 -26.03 12.10 14.38
N VAL A 515 -25.70 12.95 15.36
CA VAL A 515 -25.59 12.58 16.78
C VAL A 515 -26.98 12.18 17.30
N ALA A 516 -27.17 10.91 17.68
CA ALA A 516 -28.42 10.42 18.25
C ALA A 516 -28.73 11.07 19.61
N ASP A 517 -30.02 11.27 19.87
CA ASP A 517 -30.53 12.02 21.02
C ASP A 517 -30.10 11.41 22.39
N ARG A 518 -29.72 12.31 23.30
CA ARG A 518 -28.87 12.08 24.49
C ARG A 518 -29.46 11.17 25.59
N PRO A 519 -28.63 10.42 26.34
CA PRO A 519 -28.94 10.09 27.74
C PRO A 519 -28.88 11.37 28.59
N ARG A 520 -29.93 11.62 29.37
CA ARG A 520 -30.09 12.82 30.22
C ARG A 520 -28.99 12.86 31.27
N GLY A 521 -28.08 13.84 31.18
CA GLY A 521 -27.13 14.07 32.27
C GLY A 521 -25.88 14.90 31.99
N PHE A 522 -25.79 15.71 30.94
CA PHE A 522 -24.67 16.66 30.80
C PHE A 522 -25.17 18.03 30.31
N GLY A 523 -24.87 19.04 31.12
CA GLY A 523 -25.22 20.44 30.87
C GLY A 523 -24.61 20.95 29.57
N VAL A 524 -25.36 21.81 28.88
CA VAL A 524 -24.94 22.52 27.68
C VAL A 524 -23.79 23.46 28.05
N TRP A 525 -22.56 23.15 27.65
CA TRP A 525 -21.49 24.14 27.59
C TRP A 525 -21.65 24.92 26.29
N ARG A 526 -22.10 26.18 26.39
CA ARG A 526 -22.00 27.13 25.28
C ARG A 526 -20.53 27.29 24.92
N GLN A 527 -20.20 27.37 23.62
CA GLN A 527 -18.95 27.98 23.19
C GLN A 527 -18.84 29.36 23.86
N GLU A 528 -17.85 29.54 24.73
CA GLU A 528 -17.52 30.90 25.15
C GLU A 528 -16.92 31.62 23.93
N PRO A 529 -17.43 32.80 23.56
CA PRO A 529 -16.72 33.64 22.62
C PRO A 529 -15.35 33.98 23.20
N SER A 530 -14.31 33.93 22.36
CA SER A 530 -12.98 34.46 22.70
C SER A 530 -13.14 35.84 23.37
N PRO A 531 -12.49 36.12 24.52
CA PRO A 531 -12.59 37.41 25.16
C PRO A 531 -12.02 38.47 24.23
N THR A 532 -12.92 39.19 23.55
CA THR A 532 -12.60 40.40 22.79
C THR A 532 -11.95 41.40 23.75
N GLY A 533 -10.61 41.46 23.76
CA GLY A 533 -9.88 42.43 24.59
C GLY A 533 -8.50 42.01 25.10
N ARG A 534 -8.09 40.74 25.03
CA ARG A 534 -6.69 40.35 25.35
C ARG A 534 -5.84 40.29 24.07
N PRO A 535 -4.64 40.90 24.03
CA PRO A 535 -3.75 40.81 22.89
C PRO A 535 -3.31 39.35 22.66
N ARG A 536 -3.25 38.91 21.40
CA ARG A 536 -2.78 37.55 21.02
C ARG A 536 -1.36 37.33 21.55
N PRO A 537 -1.06 36.20 22.21
CA PRO A 537 0.29 35.85 22.61
C PRO A 537 1.25 35.83 21.41
N SER A 538 2.50 36.18 21.66
CA SER A 538 3.56 36.25 20.64
C SER A 538 4.92 35.89 21.23
N THR A 539 5.98 36.00 20.43
CA THR A 539 7.38 35.88 20.89
C THR A 539 7.73 36.76 22.08
N SER A 540 6.98 37.83 22.34
CA SER A 540 7.16 38.67 23.55
C SER A 540 6.80 37.96 24.86
N ASN A 541 5.95 36.93 24.79
CA ASN A 541 5.58 36.10 25.93
C ASN A 541 6.60 34.97 26.17
N CYS A 542 7.45 34.67 25.20
CA CYS A 542 8.44 33.60 25.29
C CYS A 542 9.54 33.91 26.31
N THR A 543 9.76 32.97 27.22
CA THR A 543 11.02 32.85 27.94
C THR A 543 11.99 32.05 27.09
N TRP A 544 12.90 32.73 26.41
CA TRP A 544 13.93 32.07 25.59
C TRP A 544 14.95 31.36 26.47
N ARG A 545 15.18 30.08 26.16
CA ARG A 545 16.18 29.22 26.81
C ARG A 545 17.10 28.61 25.77
N ILE A 546 18.26 28.18 26.26
CA ILE A 546 19.23 27.40 25.50
C ILE A 546 19.34 26.04 26.18
N PHE A 547 19.06 24.98 25.44
CA PHE A 547 19.32 23.61 25.83
C PHE A 547 20.67 23.19 25.27
N ARG A 548 21.55 22.63 26.11
CA ARG A 548 22.82 22.07 25.62
C ARG A 548 22.54 20.70 25.04
N GLN A 549 22.53 20.64 23.72
CA GLN A 549 22.16 19.45 22.97
C GLN A 549 23.40 18.67 22.55
N ARG A 550 23.30 17.35 22.51
CA ARG A 550 24.34 16.49 21.94
C ARG A 550 24.44 16.74 20.44
N LEU A 551 25.65 16.91 19.93
CA LEU A 551 25.86 17.16 18.50
C LEU A 551 25.41 15.96 17.65
N ASP A 552 25.82 14.76 18.06
CA ASP A 552 25.49 13.51 17.39
C ASP A 552 24.93 12.50 18.40
N HIS A 553 23.63 12.17 18.29
CA HIS A 553 22.97 11.18 19.15
C HIS A 553 23.29 9.73 18.81
N PHE A 554 23.86 9.46 17.63
CA PHE A 554 24.05 8.10 17.12
C PHE A 554 25.53 7.68 17.05
N GLU A 555 26.44 8.52 17.56
CA GLU A 555 27.84 8.15 17.74
C GLU A 555 28.02 7.34 19.03
N ASP A 556 28.61 6.16 18.93
CA ASP A 556 28.90 5.31 20.09
C ASP A 556 30.23 5.77 20.72
N SER A 557 30.19 6.52 21.83
CA SER A 557 31.41 6.96 22.49
C SER A 557 31.29 6.99 24.02
N ASP A 558 32.14 6.19 24.68
CA ASP A 558 32.49 6.30 26.11
C ASP A 558 33.35 7.56 26.43
N ALA A 559 33.33 8.57 25.56
CA ALA A 559 34.18 9.73 25.67
C ALA A 559 33.69 10.68 26.79
N VAL A 560 34.61 11.09 27.65
CA VAL A 560 34.35 12.00 28.79
C VAL A 560 33.90 13.41 28.35
N ASP A 561 34.15 13.79 27.09
CA ASP A 561 33.75 15.06 26.49
C ASP A 561 32.95 14.83 25.19
N VAL A 562 31.63 14.63 25.31
CA VAL A 562 30.72 14.55 24.16
C VAL A 562 30.51 15.96 23.58
N ALA A 563 30.66 16.11 22.25
CA ALA A 563 30.45 17.39 21.58
C ALA A 563 29.00 17.86 21.72
N THR A 564 28.80 19.13 22.07
CA THR A 564 27.46 19.73 22.29
C THR A 564 27.30 21.05 21.56
N PHE A 565 26.06 21.43 21.30
CA PHE A 565 25.69 22.72 20.71
C PHE A 565 24.49 23.37 21.43
N PRO A 566 24.32 24.71 21.36
CA PRO A 566 23.26 25.41 22.07
C PRO A 566 21.96 25.48 21.27
N GLN A 567 21.02 24.55 21.49
CA GLN A 567 19.71 24.57 20.83
C GLN A 567 18.76 25.57 21.50
N ARG A 568 18.07 26.41 20.70
CA ARG A 568 17.16 27.45 21.19
C ARG A 568 15.75 26.89 21.39
N LEU A 569 15.08 27.32 22.46
CA LEU A 569 13.67 27.04 22.70
C LEU A 569 12.94 28.23 23.33
N CYS A 570 11.67 28.41 22.97
CA CYS A 570 10.75 29.31 23.65
C CYS A 570 9.90 28.50 24.64
N LEU A 571 9.85 28.93 25.90
CA LEU A 571 8.94 28.38 26.90
C LEU A 571 7.92 29.42 27.35
N TYR A 572 6.71 28.97 27.62
CA TYR A 572 5.72 29.75 28.33
C TYR A 572 5.07 28.92 29.44
N GLU A 573 5.35 29.33 30.68
CA GLU A 573 4.90 28.65 31.90
C GLU A 573 3.65 29.32 32.53
N GLY A 574 3.16 30.42 31.95
CA GLY A 574 2.14 31.27 32.58
C GLY A 574 0.79 30.60 32.86
N TRP A 575 0.49 29.50 32.16
CA TRP A 575 -0.71 28.67 32.39
C TRP A 575 -0.40 27.30 32.97
N TRP A 576 0.89 26.97 33.13
CA TRP A 576 1.28 25.61 33.45
C TRP A 576 0.90 25.25 34.88
N ARG A 577 0.06 24.21 35.02
CA ARG A 577 -0.28 23.61 36.31
C ARG A 577 0.87 22.73 36.78
N ASN A 578 1.89 23.37 37.34
CA ASN A 578 3.04 22.70 37.91
C ASN A 578 2.70 22.12 39.30
N ALA A 579 2.86 20.81 39.45
CA ALA A 579 2.68 20.07 40.71
C ALA A 579 3.55 20.61 41.86
N SER A 580 4.69 21.22 41.53
CA SER A 580 5.70 21.70 42.48
C SER A 580 5.45 23.14 42.96
N LEU A 581 4.71 23.96 42.20
CA LEU A 581 4.55 25.41 42.44
C LEU A 581 3.15 25.81 42.91
N SER A 582 2.15 24.97 42.71
CA SER A 582 0.81 25.20 43.27
C SER A 582 0.85 24.85 44.76
N GLY A 583 1.10 25.86 45.62
CA GLY A 583 1.07 25.75 47.09
C GLY A 583 -0.27 25.25 47.70
N PHE A 584 -1.17 24.73 46.88
CA PHE A 584 -2.33 23.94 47.23
C PHE A 584 -2.09 22.49 46.78
N ARG A 585 -1.62 21.64 47.70
CA ARG A 585 -1.83 20.19 47.57
C ARG A 585 -3.33 19.90 47.75
N ALA A 586 -4.12 20.17 46.73
CA ALA A 586 -5.36 19.43 46.55
C ALA A 586 -4.93 18.00 46.21
N ARG A 587 -5.00 17.09 47.18
CA ARG A 587 -4.78 15.66 46.93
C ARG A 587 -5.67 15.25 45.75
N GLY A 588 -5.08 14.89 44.60
CA GLY A 588 -5.79 14.27 43.48
C GLY A 588 -5.89 15.05 42.16
N THR A 589 -5.15 16.13 41.92
CA THR A 589 -5.12 16.79 40.59
C THR A 589 -3.81 16.51 39.85
N ALA A 590 -3.88 15.81 38.71
CA ALA A 590 -2.73 15.52 37.84
C ALA A 590 -2.06 16.81 37.31
N PRO A 591 -0.74 16.77 37.02
CA PRO A 591 -0.03 17.92 36.44
C PRO A 591 -0.62 18.34 35.09
N GLY A 592 -0.37 19.58 34.69
CA GLY A 592 -0.72 20.06 33.35
C GLY A 592 0.16 19.40 32.27
N PRO A 593 -0.39 19.08 31.08
CA PRO A 593 0.40 18.45 30.02
C PRO A 593 1.47 19.38 29.44
N ILE A 594 2.43 18.83 28.71
CA ILE A 594 3.39 19.58 27.91
C ILE A 594 2.89 19.59 26.47
N PHE A 595 2.67 20.79 25.92
CA PHE A 595 2.41 21.01 24.51
C PHE A 595 3.70 21.44 23.84
N PHE A 596 4.21 20.57 22.98
CA PHE A 596 5.54 20.69 22.39
C PHE A 596 5.44 20.88 20.88
N TYR A 597 5.86 22.03 20.37
CA TYR A 597 5.95 22.26 18.94
C TYR A 597 7.29 21.74 18.41
N THR A 598 7.24 20.78 17.49
CA THR A 598 8.43 20.27 16.79
C THR A 598 8.84 21.25 15.70
N GLY A 599 9.77 22.16 16.03
CA GLY A 599 10.26 23.15 15.08
C GLY A 599 10.74 22.53 13.77
N ASN A 600 10.55 23.26 12.69
CA ASN A 600 10.73 22.75 11.35
C ASN A 600 11.70 23.64 10.56
N GLU A 601 11.44 23.94 9.30
CA GLU A 601 12.38 24.47 8.31
C GLU A 601 12.47 26.00 8.25
N SER A 602 12.22 26.67 9.38
CA SER A 602 12.39 28.12 9.53
C SER A 602 12.62 28.49 10.99
N PRO A 603 13.06 29.72 11.29
CA PRO A 603 13.28 30.17 12.66
C PRO A 603 12.02 30.01 13.51
N VAL A 604 12.19 29.48 14.73
CA VAL A 604 11.04 29.10 15.58
C VAL A 604 10.18 30.30 15.99
N ASP A 605 10.74 31.51 15.93
CA ASP A 605 10.04 32.78 16.19
C ASP A 605 8.75 32.92 15.36
N GLU A 606 8.73 32.33 14.17
CA GLU A 606 7.61 32.42 13.22
C GLU A 606 6.45 31.53 13.65
N TYR A 607 6.74 30.29 14.05
CA TYR A 607 5.72 29.35 14.50
C TYR A 607 5.09 29.78 15.82
N VAL A 608 5.89 30.34 16.73
CA VAL A 608 5.39 30.93 17.99
C VAL A 608 4.25 31.93 17.75
N ASN A 609 4.35 32.74 16.71
CA ASN A 609 3.38 33.79 16.40
C ASN A 609 2.16 33.31 15.60
N GLN A 610 2.19 32.10 15.05
CA GLN A 610 1.19 31.64 14.08
C GLN A 610 0.43 30.39 14.58
N THR A 611 1.07 29.53 15.37
CA THR A 611 0.48 28.31 15.96
C THR A 611 -0.43 28.63 17.14
N GLY A 612 -1.52 29.36 16.87
CA GLY A 612 -2.47 29.84 17.86
C GLY A 612 -3.25 28.76 18.60
N LEU A 613 -3.52 27.62 17.97
CA LEU A 613 -4.23 26.50 18.61
C LEU A 613 -3.54 26.07 19.91
N MET A 614 -2.21 25.95 19.89
CA MET A 614 -1.45 25.59 21.09
C MET A 614 -1.64 26.60 22.23
N TRP A 615 -1.62 27.89 21.91
CA TRP A 615 -1.86 28.95 22.90
C TRP A 615 -3.25 28.87 23.50
N GLU A 616 -4.28 28.75 22.65
CA GLU A 616 -5.68 28.71 23.08
C GLU A 616 -6.00 27.46 23.89
N LEU A 617 -5.42 26.31 23.52
CA LEU A 617 -5.59 25.08 24.27
C LEU A 617 -4.81 25.09 25.58
N ALA A 618 -3.58 25.61 25.60
CA ALA A 618 -2.73 25.58 26.79
C ALA A 618 -3.34 26.27 28.01
N GLU A 619 -4.07 27.38 27.82
CA GLU A 619 -4.81 28.02 28.93
C GLU A 619 -5.87 27.06 29.51
N SER A 620 -6.63 26.37 28.65
CA SER A 620 -7.71 25.47 29.08
C SER A 620 -7.22 24.15 29.68
N PHE A 621 -6.06 23.65 29.24
CA PHE A 621 -5.43 22.43 29.77
C PHE A 621 -4.50 22.70 30.95
N GLY A 622 -4.17 23.97 31.20
CA GLY A 622 -3.11 24.38 32.11
C GLY A 622 -1.76 23.81 31.68
N ALA A 623 -1.47 23.83 30.37
CA ALA A 623 -0.32 23.17 29.77
C ALA A 623 0.94 24.04 29.81
N LEU A 624 2.11 23.39 29.82
CA LEU A 624 3.38 24.02 29.50
C LEU A 624 3.49 24.14 27.97
N LEU A 625 3.82 25.34 27.48
CA LEU A 625 4.12 25.53 26.06
C LEU A 625 5.62 25.51 25.82
N VAL A 626 6.04 24.71 24.86
CA VAL A 626 7.43 24.58 24.43
C VAL A 626 7.46 24.67 22.90
N PHE A 627 8.22 25.62 22.38
CA PHE A 627 8.55 25.69 20.96
C PHE A 627 10.05 25.45 20.80
N ALA A 628 10.43 24.26 20.38
CA ALA A 628 11.83 23.90 20.17
C ALA A 628 12.26 24.25 18.75
N GLU A 629 13.39 24.93 18.60
CA GLU A 629 13.94 25.24 17.29
C GLU A 629 14.65 24.03 16.68
N HIS A 630 14.51 23.83 15.37
CA HIS A 630 15.17 22.73 14.66
C HIS A 630 16.69 22.91 14.68
N ARG A 631 17.46 21.81 14.82
CA ARG A 631 18.93 21.88 14.93
C ARG A 631 19.64 22.53 13.76
N CYS A 632 19.05 22.50 12.58
CA CYS A 632 19.65 23.09 11.37
C CYS A 632 19.45 24.61 11.28
N GLU A 633 18.69 25.19 12.20
CA GLU A 633 18.50 26.62 12.22
C GLU A 633 19.78 27.34 12.66
N PRO A 634 20.19 28.41 11.95
CA PRO A 634 21.48 29.06 12.20
C PRO A 634 21.63 29.62 13.61
N LYS A 635 20.50 30.05 14.22
CA LYS A 635 20.48 30.57 15.59
C LYS A 635 20.65 29.48 16.65
N SER A 636 20.36 28.22 16.31
CA SER A 636 20.54 27.07 17.18
C SER A 636 21.89 26.39 16.97
N HIS A 637 22.51 26.46 15.79
CA HIS A 637 23.73 25.72 15.52
C HIS A 637 24.89 26.60 15.04
N GLY A 638 25.78 26.92 15.99
CA GLY A 638 26.88 27.88 15.80
C GLY A 638 27.91 27.51 14.73
N ALA A 639 27.93 26.27 14.23
CA ALA A 639 28.78 25.89 13.08
C ALA A 639 28.40 26.66 11.79
N PHE A 640 27.16 27.13 11.69
CA PHE A 640 26.68 27.93 10.55
C PHE A 640 26.93 29.43 10.71
N CYS A 641 27.48 29.87 11.85
CA CYS A 641 27.75 31.28 12.16
C CYS A 641 29.22 31.69 11.91
N GLY A 642 29.98 30.95 11.09
CA GLY A 642 31.35 31.30 10.69
C GLY A 642 32.41 31.25 11.81
N LYS A 643 32.13 30.59 12.94
CA LYS A 643 33.03 30.49 14.11
C LYS A 643 33.46 29.05 14.45
N GLY A 644 33.13 28.07 13.62
CA GLY A 644 33.34 26.65 13.92
C GLY A 644 34.53 26.03 13.17
N ALA A 645 35.26 25.15 13.84
CA ALA A 645 36.29 24.27 13.23
C ALA A 645 35.70 22.94 12.72
N ALA A 646 34.37 22.81 12.65
CA ALA A 646 33.69 21.59 12.25
C ALA A 646 34.03 21.24 10.79
N ARG A 647 34.43 19.99 10.55
CA ARG A 647 34.66 19.47 9.19
C ARG A 647 33.36 19.13 8.49
N ASN A 648 32.33 18.82 9.27
CA ASN A 648 31.02 18.39 8.81
C ASN A 648 29.96 19.30 9.46
N CYS A 649 29.59 20.40 8.80
CA CYS A 649 28.62 21.35 9.34
C CYS A 649 27.18 20.96 9.02
N VAL A 650 26.91 20.38 7.85
CA VAL A 650 25.53 20.01 7.44
C VAL A 650 25.19 18.54 7.66
N GLY A 651 26.13 17.63 7.85
CA GLY A 651 25.84 16.19 7.94
C GLY A 651 25.07 15.78 9.20
N TYR A 652 24.97 16.67 10.19
CA TYR A 652 24.11 16.48 11.37
C TYR A 652 22.67 16.97 11.15
N CYS A 653 22.37 17.51 9.96
CA CYS A 653 21.04 17.95 9.58
C CYS A 653 20.20 16.81 9.03
N THR A 654 19.70 15.98 9.93
CA THR A 654 18.78 14.88 9.61
C THR A 654 17.57 14.93 10.52
N THR A 655 16.47 14.35 10.04
CA THR A 655 15.21 14.17 10.76
C THR A 655 15.42 13.34 12.03
N ALA A 656 16.17 12.24 11.94
CA ALA A 656 16.41 11.34 13.08
C ALA A 656 17.14 12.06 14.22
N GLN A 657 18.14 12.88 13.89
CA GLN A 657 18.84 13.70 14.88
C GLN A 657 17.92 14.75 15.52
N ALA A 658 17.07 15.40 14.74
CA ALA A 658 16.10 16.37 15.24
C ALA A 658 15.06 15.73 16.18
N LEU A 659 14.58 14.52 15.89
CA LEU A 659 13.68 13.79 16.79
C LEU A 659 14.36 13.43 18.11
N ALA A 660 15.61 12.97 18.06
CA ALA A 660 16.40 12.69 19.25
C ALA A 660 16.64 13.97 20.09
N ASP A 661 16.86 15.12 19.45
CA ASP A 661 16.96 16.40 20.15
C ASP A 661 15.71 16.72 20.95
N TYR A 662 14.53 16.61 20.31
CA TYR A 662 13.25 16.90 20.94
C TYR A 662 12.97 15.97 22.09
N ALA A 663 13.31 14.69 21.95
CA ALA A 663 13.12 13.72 23.01
C ALA A 663 14.05 13.97 24.20
N ALA A 664 15.30 14.39 23.97
CA ALA A 664 16.20 14.81 25.03
C ALA A 664 15.68 16.04 25.79
N ILE A 665 15.12 17.04 25.08
CA ILE A 665 14.47 18.20 25.71
C ILE A 665 13.27 17.77 26.55
N LEU A 666 12.39 16.93 26.01
CA LEU A 666 11.21 16.44 26.71
C LEU A 666 11.57 15.61 27.94
N ALA A 667 12.61 14.78 27.86
CA ALA A 667 13.11 14.02 28.99
C ALA A 667 13.64 14.93 30.11
N ASP A 668 14.34 16.02 29.77
CA ASP A 668 14.80 17.01 30.75
C ASP A 668 13.64 17.77 31.40
N LEU A 669 12.66 18.21 30.59
CA LEU A 669 11.48 18.94 31.07
C LEU A 669 10.56 18.09 31.95
N ASN A 670 10.49 16.78 31.69
CA ASN A 670 9.65 15.84 32.43
C ASN A 670 10.40 15.11 33.55
N ARG A 671 11.61 15.58 33.92
CA ARG A 671 12.41 15.02 35.01
C ARG A 671 11.79 15.38 36.37
N GLY A 672 11.17 14.41 37.04
CA GLY A 672 10.56 14.62 38.37
C GLY A 672 9.64 13.47 38.81
N ALA A 673 9.13 13.55 40.05
CA ALA A 673 8.30 12.48 40.64
C ALA A 673 6.84 12.43 40.11
N GLU A 674 6.35 13.50 39.48
CA GLU A 674 5.01 13.56 38.87
C GLU A 674 5.14 13.88 37.38
N ARG A 675 4.94 12.85 36.54
CA ARG A 675 5.11 12.91 35.09
C ARG A 675 3.94 13.62 34.39
N SER A 676 4.24 14.60 33.54
CA SER A 676 3.26 15.28 32.69
C SER A 676 3.01 14.49 31.40
N ALA A 677 1.76 14.45 30.92
CA ALA A 677 1.46 13.93 29.59
C ALA A 677 2.04 14.85 28.51
N VAL A 678 2.53 14.30 27.42
CA VAL A 678 3.19 15.04 26.33
C VAL A 678 2.38 14.94 25.06
N VAL A 679 2.00 16.09 24.49
CA VAL A 679 1.37 16.17 23.17
C VAL A 679 2.23 17.02 22.26
N VAL A 680 2.63 16.45 21.12
CA VAL A 680 3.43 17.15 20.11
C VAL A 680 2.54 17.75 19.02
N PHE A 681 2.96 18.90 18.50
CA PHE A 681 2.26 19.67 17.48
C PHE A 681 3.25 20.07 16.39
N GLY A 682 2.78 20.06 15.14
CA GLY A 682 3.55 20.61 14.05
C GLY A 682 2.73 20.75 12.77
N GLY A 683 3.07 21.75 11.98
CA GLY A 683 2.54 21.98 10.63
C GLY A 683 3.58 21.63 9.57
N SER A 684 3.17 21.18 8.38
CA SER A 684 4.10 20.87 7.28
C SER A 684 5.11 19.78 7.67
N TYR A 685 6.40 19.99 7.41
CA TYR A 685 7.50 19.18 7.93
C TYR A 685 7.49 19.06 9.46
N GLY A 686 7.07 20.10 10.19
CA GLY A 686 6.83 19.98 11.63
C GLY A 686 5.76 18.95 11.95
N GLY A 687 4.71 18.85 11.13
CA GLY A 687 3.68 17.81 11.25
C GLY A 687 4.24 16.42 10.97
N MET A 688 5.15 16.29 9.99
CA MET A 688 5.88 15.04 9.73
C MET A 688 6.69 14.63 10.96
N LEU A 689 7.47 15.55 11.52
CA LEU A 689 8.24 15.34 12.75
C LEU A 689 7.35 14.94 13.93
N SER A 690 6.23 15.63 14.15
CA SER A 690 5.28 15.32 15.23
C SER A 690 4.67 13.92 15.09
N GLY A 691 4.21 13.57 13.88
CA GLY A 691 3.69 12.23 13.58
C GLY A 691 4.75 11.16 13.81
N TRP A 692 5.94 11.32 13.22
CA TRP A 692 7.06 10.38 13.36
C TRP A 692 7.56 10.27 14.81
N MET A 693 7.56 11.36 15.57
CA MET A 693 7.93 11.32 16.98
C MET A 693 6.96 10.46 17.79
N ARG A 694 5.65 10.58 17.55
CA ARG A 694 4.66 9.71 18.20
C ARG A 694 4.78 8.24 17.75
N MET A 695 5.10 8.01 16.48
CA MET A 695 5.30 6.66 15.93
C MET A 695 6.54 5.97 16.51
N LYS A 696 7.67 6.69 16.65
CA LYS A 696 8.96 6.13 17.08
C LYS A 696 9.23 6.23 18.57
N MET A 697 8.66 7.21 19.25
CA MET A 697 8.90 7.48 20.66
C MET A 697 7.59 7.52 21.45
N PRO A 698 6.73 6.48 21.36
CA PRO A 698 5.44 6.46 22.04
C PRO A 698 5.55 6.40 23.58
N SER A 699 6.75 6.09 24.09
CA SER A 699 7.10 6.15 25.51
C SER A 699 7.43 7.56 25.99
N VAL A 700 7.70 8.52 25.09
CA VAL A 700 8.02 9.93 25.42
C VAL A 700 6.84 10.84 25.08
N VAL A 701 6.15 10.57 23.97
CA VAL A 701 5.05 11.39 23.43
C VAL A 701 3.75 10.60 23.55
N ASP A 702 2.71 11.13 24.20
CA ASP A 702 1.42 10.44 24.42
C ASP A 702 0.40 10.65 23.28
N GLY A 703 0.56 11.72 22.49
CA GLY A 703 -0.25 11.97 21.29
C GLY A 703 0.33 13.04 20.38
N ALA A 704 -0.14 13.10 19.13
CA ALA A 704 0.36 14.06 18.14
C ALA A 704 -0.76 14.72 17.32
N ILE A 705 -0.64 16.03 17.12
CA ILE A 705 -1.37 16.78 16.09
C ILE A 705 -0.40 17.04 14.94
N ALA A 706 -0.54 16.25 13.87
CA ALA A 706 0.29 16.30 12.68
C ALA A 706 -0.48 16.99 11.54
N ALA A 707 -0.38 18.32 11.48
CA ALA A 707 -1.18 19.13 10.59
C ALA A 707 -0.51 19.37 9.23
N SER A 708 -1.25 19.15 8.15
CA SER A 708 -0.79 19.20 6.76
C SER A 708 0.57 18.52 6.60
N ALA A 709 0.70 17.29 7.10
CA ALA A 709 1.96 16.54 7.13
C ALA A 709 2.09 15.60 5.91
N PRO A 710 2.87 15.95 4.87
CA PRO A 710 2.92 15.19 3.63
C PRO A 710 3.85 13.96 3.72
N ILE A 711 3.63 13.04 4.67
CA ILE A 711 4.51 11.88 4.86
C ILE A 711 4.44 10.85 3.71
N TRP A 712 3.46 10.96 2.81
CA TRP A 712 3.35 10.11 1.62
C TRP A 712 3.90 10.75 0.34
N GLN A 713 4.66 11.84 0.47
CA GLN A 713 5.38 12.45 -0.66
C GLN A 713 6.63 11.66 -1.09
N LEU A 714 7.02 10.63 -0.33
CA LEU A 714 8.21 9.83 -0.58
C LEU A 714 8.03 8.93 -1.81
N ALA A 715 9.09 8.73 -2.59
CA ALA A 715 9.02 8.00 -3.86
C ALA A 715 8.53 6.54 -3.76
N THR A 716 8.73 5.89 -2.63
CA THR A 716 8.22 4.55 -2.29
C THR A 716 6.75 4.54 -1.89
N THR A 717 6.14 5.71 -1.69
CA THR A 717 4.78 5.84 -1.15
C THR A 717 3.83 6.59 -2.09
N VAL A 718 4.31 7.14 -3.20
CA VAL A 718 3.45 7.81 -4.20
C VAL A 718 2.80 6.77 -5.11
N THR A 719 1.51 6.98 -5.41
CA THR A 719 0.71 6.16 -6.33
C THR A 719 0.26 6.96 -7.55
N HIS A 720 -0.28 6.29 -8.57
CA HIS A 720 -0.86 6.98 -9.74
C HIS A 720 -2.00 7.94 -9.34
N GLU A 721 -2.79 7.56 -8.35
CA GLU A 721 -3.89 8.37 -7.83
C GLU A 721 -3.41 9.59 -7.07
N THR A 722 -2.21 9.52 -6.48
CA THR A 722 -1.71 10.57 -5.60
C THR A 722 -0.70 11.52 -6.20
N LEU A 723 -0.30 11.26 -7.45
CA LEU A 723 0.82 11.90 -8.10
C LEU A 723 0.54 13.36 -8.50
N ASP A 724 -0.69 13.70 -8.83
CA ASP A 724 -1.14 15.02 -9.29
C ASP A 724 -1.96 15.81 -8.24
N TRP A 725 -2.09 15.28 -7.02
CA TRP A 725 -2.89 15.93 -5.97
C TRP A 725 -2.55 17.38 -5.67
N PRO A 726 -1.27 17.81 -5.59
CA PRO A 726 -0.98 19.22 -5.35
C PRO A 726 -1.63 20.11 -6.40
N SER A 727 -1.57 19.67 -7.65
CA SER A 727 -2.18 20.35 -8.79
C SER A 727 -3.71 20.30 -8.73
N MET A 728 -4.30 19.22 -8.23
CA MET A 728 -5.74 19.11 -7.99
C MET A 728 -6.23 20.04 -6.87
N ALA A 729 -5.51 20.16 -5.76
CA ALA A 729 -5.89 21.06 -4.66
C ALA A 729 -5.85 22.54 -5.11
N ILE A 730 -4.83 22.93 -5.90
CA ILE A 730 -4.79 24.27 -6.50
C ILE A 730 -5.96 24.48 -7.44
N SER A 731 -6.27 23.48 -8.27
CA SER A 731 -7.44 23.49 -9.17
C SER A 731 -8.75 23.67 -8.40
N ARG A 732 -8.90 23.00 -7.26
CA ARG A 732 -10.04 23.16 -6.35
C ARG A 732 -10.12 24.60 -5.82
N GLY A 733 -8.99 25.16 -5.37
CA GLY A 733 -8.88 26.55 -4.90
C GLY A 733 -9.27 27.60 -5.95
N LEU A 734 -9.02 27.30 -7.23
CA LEU A 734 -9.38 28.15 -8.39
C LEU A 734 -10.84 27.99 -8.84
N SER A 735 -11.55 27.00 -8.30
CA SER A 735 -12.93 26.66 -8.68
C SER A 735 -13.96 27.18 -7.68
N ALA A 736 -15.24 26.98 -8.00
CA ALA A 736 -16.35 27.25 -7.08
C ALA A 736 -16.23 26.50 -5.74
N ALA A 737 -15.60 25.31 -5.73
CA ALA A 737 -15.39 24.53 -4.51
C ALA A 737 -14.45 25.23 -3.52
N GLY A 738 -13.46 26.01 -4.00
CA GLY A 738 -12.64 26.90 -3.19
C GLY A 738 -13.26 28.27 -2.90
N GLY A 739 -14.46 28.52 -3.43
CA GLY A 739 -15.16 29.80 -3.37
C GLY A 739 -14.67 30.85 -4.38
N ALA A 740 -13.91 30.44 -5.40
CA ALA A 740 -13.50 31.32 -6.51
C ALA A 740 -14.59 31.40 -7.59
N SER A 741 -14.43 32.33 -8.55
CA SER A 741 -15.35 32.46 -9.68
C SER A 741 -15.36 31.20 -10.55
N ASN A 742 -16.54 30.80 -11.02
CA ASN A 742 -16.73 29.67 -11.94
C ASN A 742 -15.92 29.78 -13.23
N ARG A 743 -15.47 30.97 -13.62
CA ARG A 743 -14.70 31.19 -14.87
C ARG A 743 -13.18 31.15 -14.69
N CYS A 744 -12.68 31.28 -13.46
CA CYS A 744 -11.26 31.47 -13.19
C CYS A 744 -10.44 30.25 -13.63
N PHE A 745 -10.80 29.07 -13.11
CA PHE A 745 -10.15 27.82 -13.45
C PHE A 745 -10.19 27.51 -14.95
N ASP A 746 -11.36 27.62 -15.57
CA ASP A 746 -11.53 27.36 -17.01
C ASP A 746 -10.71 28.31 -17.88
N THR A 747 -10.64 29.59 -17.51
CA THR A 747 -9.82 30.60 -18.19
C THR A 747 -8.33 30.28 -18.09
N LEU A 748 -7.85 29.86 -16.92
CA LEU A 748 -6.43 29.55 -16.73
C LEU A 748 -6.00 28.30 -17.50
N ARG A 749 -6.85 27.27 -17.56
CA ARG A 749 -6.56 26.04 -18.33
C ARG A 749 -6.24 26.29 -19.80
N VAL A 750 -6.92 27.27 -20.39
CA VAL A 750 -6.71 27.67 -21.79
C VAL A 750 -5.72 28.82 -21.95
N ALA A 751 -5.43 29.58 -20.90
CA ALA A 751 -4.50 30.71 -20.96
C ALA A 751 -3.08 30.26 -21.27
N TRP A 752 -2.59 29.16 -20.69
CA TRP A 752 -1.21 28.69 -20.88
C TRP A 752 -0.87 28.38 -22.34
N PRO A 753 -1.61 27.51 -23.06
CA PRO A 753 -1.33 27.25 -24.46
C PRO A 753 -1.57 28.48 -25.34
N LEU A 754 -2.57 29.33 -25.03
CA LEU A 754 -2.80 30.57 -25.78
C LEU A 754 -1.60 31.53 -25.68
N LEU A 755 -1.05 31.69 -24.47
CA LEU A 755 0.09 32.56 -24.21
C LEU A 755 1.38 31.99 -24.80
N GLU A 756 1.68 30.69 -24.63
CA GLU A 756 2.85 30.06 -25.25
C GLU A 756 2.75 30.00 -26.78
N GLY A 757 1.54 29.77 -27.30
CA GLY A 757 1.27 29.64 -28.73
C GLY A 757 1.22 30.99 -29.44
N GLY A 758 0.87 32.06 -28.74
CA GLY A 758 0.56 33.37 -29.31
C GLY A 758 1.75 34.32 -29.53
N PHE A 759 2.88 34.12 -28.84
CA PHE A 759 4.07 34.98 -28.96
C PHE A 759 5.30 34.19 -29.39
N ARG A 760 5.59 34.16 -30.69
CA ARG A 760 6.65 33.34 -31.30
C ARG A 760 7.83 34.16 -31.85
N SER A 761 7.61 35.44 -32.18
CA SER A 761 8.67 36.31 -32.74
C SER A 761 9.22 37.28 -31.69
N SER A 762 10.45 37.78 -31.91
CA SER A 762 11.07 38.77 -31.02
C SER A 762 10.24 40.06 -30.89
N GLN A 763 9.52 40.46 -31.94
CA GLN A 763 8.62 41.61 -31.91
C GLN A 763 7.38 41.35 -31.02
N GLN A 764 6.78 40.16 -31.16
CA GLN A 764 5.66 39.72 -30.32
C GLN A 764 6.05 39.61 -28.84
N LEU A 765 7.25 39.11 -28.55
CA LEU A 765 7.78 39.03 -27.19
C LEU A 765 8.07 40.41 -26.58
N GLN A 766 8.51 41.39 -27.38
CA GLN A 766 8.63 42.78 -26.93
C GLN A 766 7.27 43.41 -26.59
N LEU A 767 6.23 43.10 -27.36
CA LEU A 767 4.86 43.55 -27.09
C LEU A 767 4.34 42.95 -25.78
N LEU A 768 4.51 41.63 -25.60
CA LEU A 768 4.17 40.95 -24.35
C LEU A 768 4.91 41.57 -23.16
N SER A 769 6.24 41.73 -23.27
CA SER A 769 7.10 42.30 -22.21
C SER A 769 6.62 43.66 -21.72
N ARG A 770 6.26 44.56 -22.66
CA ARG A 770 5.72 45.89 -22.32
C ARG A 770 4.36 45.78 -21.67
N ARG A 771 3.49 44.89 -22.16
CA ARG A 771 2.13 44.72 -21.63
C ARG A 771 2.11 44.15 -20.21
N VAL A 772 2.93 43.15 -19.95
CA VAL A 772 3.02 42.52 -18.63
C VAL A 772 3.93 43.28 -17.68
N ASN A 773 4.59 44.36 -18.14
CA ASN A 773 5.53 45.16 -17.34
C ASN A 773 6.71 44.34 -16.78
N SER A 774 7.36 43.55 -17.64
CA SER A 774 8.56 42.80 -17.27
C SER A 774 9.77 43.73 -17.13
N CYS A 775 10.66 43.47 -16.17
CA CYS A 775 11.87 44.27 -15.94
C CYS A 775 12.88 44.21 -17.09
N ALA A 776 12.83 43.13 -17.88
CA ALA A 776 13.62 42.93 -19.08
C ALA A 776 12.75 42.32 -20.18
N THR A 777 13.16 42.47 -21.45
CA THR A 777 12.48 41.81 -22.57
C THR A 777 12.53 40.30 -22.39
N LEU A 778 11.36 39.67 -22.45
CA LEU A 778 11.20 38.22 -22.34
C LEU A 778 11.91 37.50 -23.48
N ARG A 779 12.61 36.42 -23.12
CA ARG A 779 13.29 35.53 -24.08
C ARG A 779 12.34 34.53 -24.74
N SER A 780 11.30 34.12 -24.01
CA SER A 780 10.25 33.24 -24.47
C SER A 780 8.93 33.57 -23.77
N ALA A 781 7.81 33.20 -24.39
CA ALA A 781 6.50 33.26 -23.73
C ALA A 781 6.43 32.31 -22.52
N ARG A 782 7.21 31.21 -22.58
CA ARG A 782 7.32 30.24 -21.50
C ARG A 782 7.86 30.84 -20.20
N SER A 783 8.86 31.71 -20.27
CA SER A 783 9.38 32.39 -19.08
C SER A 783 8.27 33.14 -18.33
N PHE A 784 7.29 33.70 -19.05
CA PHE A 784 6.12 34.33 -18.44
C PHE A 784 5.11 33.32 -17.89
N THR A 785 4.76 32.27 -18.64
CA THR A 785 3.77 31.28 -18.18
C THR A 785 4.27 30.50 -16.98
N THR A 786 5.54 30.11 -16.94
CA THR A 786 6.17 29.46 -15.78
C THR A 786 6.14 30.38 -14.55
N TRP A 787 6.58 31.63 -14.69
CA TRP A 787 6.50 32.63 -13.61
C TRP A 787 5.06 32.79 -13.09
N ALA A 788 4.07 32.87 -13.98
CA ALA A 788 2.67 33.02 -13.57
C ALA A 788 2.13 31.76 -12.86
N GLN A 789 2.43 30.57 -13.38
CA GLN A 789 1.98 29.28 -12.85
C GLN A 789 2.54 28.99 -11.45
N GLU A 790 3.77 29.41 -11.16
CA GLU A 790 4.42 29.20 -9.85
C GLU A 790 3.72 29.94 -8.70
N ALA A 791 3.16 31.13 -8.95
CA ALA A 791 2.45 31.90 -7.92
C ALA A 791 1.29 31.12 -7.29
N TYR A 792 0.58 30.31 -8.08
CA TYR A 792 -0.63 29.63 -7.63
C TYR A 792 -0.37 28.53 -6.60
N PHE A 793 0.83 27.96 -6.55
CA PHE A 793 1.19 27.00 -5.50
C PHE A 793 1.22 27.71 -4.13
N LEU A 794 1.93 28.84 -4.07
CA LEU A 794 2.12 29.63 -2.84
C LEU A 794 0.84 30.37 -2.42
N LEU A 795 0.03 30.81 -3.40
CA LEU A 795 -1.30 31.34 -3.13
C LEU A 795 -2.24 30.27 -2.55
N ALA A 796 -2.09 28.99 -2.91
CA ALA A 796 -2.91 27.91 -2.40
C ALA A 796 -2.53 27.57 -0.95
N GLU A 797 -1.23 27.45 -0.65
CA GLU A 797 -0.76 27.29 0.73
C GLU A 797 -1.26 28.42 1.64
N GLY A 798 -1.13 29.66 1.18
CA GLY A 798 -1.53 30.86 1.91
C GLY A 798 -3.01 31.21 1.83
N ASN A 799 -3.88 30.30 1.34
CA ASN A 799 -5.28 30.61 1.02
C ASN A 799 -6.21 30.75 2.25
N TYR A 800 -5.78 31.48 3.28
CA TYR A 800 -6.48 31.63 4.54
C TYR A 800 -7.70 32.56 4.45
N PRO A 801 -8.70 32.38 5.31
CA PRO A 801 -9.90 33.22 5.36
C PRO A 801 -9.67 34.64 5.92
N PHE A 802 -8.46 34.92 6.40
CA PHE A 802 -8.03 36.19 6.99
C PHE A 802 -6.69 36.62 6.40
N PRO A 803 -6.33 37.92 6.48
CA PRO A 803 -5.01 38.38 6.06
C PRO A 803 -3.91 37.71 6.89
N SER A 804 -2.86 37.23 6.22
CA SER A 804 -1.79 36.47 6.88
C SER A 804 -0.42 36.82 6.34
N THR A 805 0.56 36.92 7.25
CA THR A 805 1.98 37.08 6.92
C THR A 805 2.73 35.76 6.89
N TYR A 806 2.10 34.64 7.25
CA TYR A 806 2.80 33.38 7.50
C TYR A 806 3.57 32.87 6.28
N ILE A 807 2.89 32.50 5.19
CA ILE A 807 3.54 31.99 3.98
C ILE A 807 4.49 33.02 3.34
N PRO A 808 4.11 34.31 3.18
CA PRO A 808 5.05 35.31 2.65
C PRO A 808 6.27 35.55 3.53
N SER A 809 6.16 35.35 4.84
CA SER A 809 7.31 35.39 5.73
C SER A 809 8.14 34.15 5.51
N ALA A 810 7.57 32.95 5.60
CA ALA A 810 8.25 31.67 5.48
C ALA A 810 9.10 31.56 4.21
N VAL A 811 8.53 31.91 3.05
CA VAL A 811 9.14 31.64 1.73
C VAL A 811 9.19 32.87 0.79
N GLY A 812 8.91 34.08 1.27
CA GLY A 812 8.87 35.30 0.45
C GLY A 812 9.47 36.54 1.10
N ASP A 813 9.10 37.71 0.58
CA ASP A 813 9.64 39.01 1.01
C ASP A 813 8.98 39.56 2.31
N GLY A 814 8.18 38.76 3.04
CA GLY A 814 7.62 39.13 4.35
C GLY A 814 6.37 40.04 4.35
N GLY A 815 5.62 40.12 3.24
CA GLY A 815 4.38 40.88 3.15
C GLY A 815 3.15 40.22 3.80
N THR A 816 1.98 40.87 3.74
CA THR A 816 0.70 40.29 4.19
C THR A 816 -0.18 39.92 3.00
N LEU A 817 -0.47 38.64 2.82
CA LEU A 817 -1.47 38.21 1.85
C LEU A 817 -2.87 38.68 2.31
N PRO A 818 -3.74 39.08 1.38
CA PRO A 818 -5.13 39.38 1.71
C PRO A 818 -5.87 38.12 2.14
N ALA A 819 -7.04 38.27 2.76
CA ALA A 819 -7.96 37.16 2.97
C ALA A 819 -8.39 36.54 1.63
N TRP A 820 -8.42 35.21 1.57
CA TRP A 820 -8.72 34.42 0.38
C TRP A 820 -7.94 34.87 -0.86
N PRO A 821 -6.60 34.87 -0.81
CA PRO A 821 -5.75 35.40 -1.87
C PRO A 821 -6.00 34.73 -3.23
N MET A 822 -6.42 33.46 -3.25
CA MET A 822 -6.81 32.79 -4.48
C MET A 822 -8.07 33.39 -5.12
N ARG A 823 -9.05 33.78 -4.29
CA ARG A 823 -10.27 34.48 -4.75
C ARG A 823 -9.95 35.89 -5.26
N VAL A 824 -8.99 36.57 -4.61
CA VAL A 824 -8.49 37.88 -5.07
C VAL A 824 -7.82 37.73 -6.43
N ALA A 825 -6.93 36.75 -6.60
CA ALA A 825 -6.30 36.47 -7.90
C ALA A 825 -7.35 36.17 -8.98
N CYS A 826 -8.34 35.33 -8.66
CA CYS A 826 -9.43 35.00 -9.57
C CYS A 826 -10.36 36.18 -9.92
N SER A 827 -10.42 37.22 -9.10
CA SER A 827 -11.24 38.41 -9.40
C SER A 827 -10.77 39.13 -10.67
N HIS A 828 -9.47 39.06 -10.99
CA HIS A 828 -8.89 39.60 -12.22
C HIS A 828 -9.25 38.78 -13.47
N LEU A 829 -9.68 37.53 -13.30
CA LEU A 829 -9.95 36.57 -14.37
C LEU A 829 -11.44 36.28 -14.55
N ASN A 830 -12.31 37.12 -13.97
CA ASN A 830 -13.76 36.91 -13.96
C ASN A 830 -14.47 37.41 -15.23
N GLU A 831 -13.77 38.04 -16.17
CA GLU A 831 -14.35 38.53 -17.42
C GLU A 831 -14.45 37.44 -18.51
N ASP A 832 -15.33 37.67 -19.49
CA ASP A 832 -15.37 36.83 -20.69
C ASP A 832 -14.29 37.28 -21.68
N PHE A 833 -13.27 36.46 -21.88
CA PHE A 833 -12.24 36.74 -22.88
C PHE A 833 -12.67 36.35 -24.30
N GLY A 834 -13.85 35.74 -24.49
CA GLY A 834 -14.32 35.28 -25.80
C GLY A 834 -13.56 34.05 -26.30
N VAL A 835 -13.09 33.21 -25.37
CA VAL A 835 -12.36 31.98 -25.69
C VAL A 835 -13.33 30.90 -26.16
N GLN A 836 -13.07 30.32 -27.32
CA GLN A 836 -13.80 29.17 -27.85
C GLN A 836 -12.93 27.92 -27.76
N LEU A 837 -13.49 26.84 -27.22
CA LEU A 837 -12.82 25.57 -27.01
C LEU A 837 -13.47 24.47 -27.86
N GLU A 838 -12.68 23.76 -28.64
CA GLU A 838 -13.07 22.57 -29.40
C GLU A 838 -12.24 21.37 -28.92
N GLY A 839 -12.85 20.22 -28.61
CA GLY A 839 -12.14 19.03 -28.12
C GLY A 839 -12.17 18.88 -26.58
N SER A 840 -11.16 18.22 -26.00
CA SER A 840 -11.15 17.82 -24.58
C SER A 840 -9.91 18.33 -23.83
N LEU A 841 -10.14 19.21 -22.83
CA LEU A 841 -9.10 19.66 -21.90
C LEU A 841 -8.57 18.54 -20.99
N LYS A 842 -9.37 17.48 -20.76
CA LYS A 842 -8.97 16.33 -19.93
C LYS A 842 -7.98 15.43 -20.66
N GLU A 843 -8.17 15.25 -21.96
CA GLU A 843 -7.28 14.45 -22.82
C GLU A 843 -6.06 15.23 -23.33
N LEU A 844 -5.96 16.53 -22.94
CA LEU A 844 -5.03 17.50 -23.50
C LEU A 844 -5.02 17.47 -25.04
N ASN A 845 -6.18 17.22 -25.65
CA ASN A 845 -6.38 17.17 -27.10
C ASN A 845 -7.50 18.13 -27.46
N TYR A 846 -7.13 19.39 -27.70
CA TYR A 846 -8.10 20.46 -27.90
C TYR A 846 -7.54 21.60 -28.74
N THR A 847 -8.44 22.39 -29.31
CA THR A 847 -8.12 23.62 -30.01
C THR A 847 -8.81 24.78 -29.33
N VAL A 848 -8.03 25.83 -29.05
CA VAL A 848 -8.53 27.06 -28.45
C VAL A 848 -8.44 28.18 -29.48
N THR A 849 -9.54 28.92 -29.62
CA THR A 849 -9.61 30.10 -30.48
C THR A 849 -9.88 31.34 -29.63
N LEU A 850 -9.08 32.40 -29.84
CA LEU A 850 -9.23 33.70 -29.20
C LEU A 850 -9.10 34.80 -30.26
N GLY A 851 -10.23 35.32 -30.75
CA GLY A 851 -10.24 36.21 -31.91
C GLY A 851 -9.71 35.50 -33.16
N ASP A 852 -8.66 36.05 -33.78
CA ASP A 852 -8.00 35.45 -34.95
C ASP A 852 -6.93 34.40 -34.60
N LEU A 853 -6.57 34.28 -33.31
CA LEU A 853 -5.58 33.32 -32.83
C LEU A 853 -6.22 31.95 -32.65
N LYS A 854 -5.62 30.94 -33.26
CA LYS A 854 -5.98 29.52 -33.11
C LYS A 854 -4.77 28.73 -32.64
N VAL A 855 -4.91 28.03 -31.53
CA VAL A 855 -3.87 27.20 -30.92
C VAL A 855 -4.40 25.78 -30.71
N SER A 856 -3.75 24.79 -31.30
CA SER A 856 -4.06 23.37 -31.14
C SER A 856 -3.04 22.71 -30.21
N VAL A 857 -3.54 21.98 -29.22
CA VAL A 857 -2.79 21.27 -28.20
C VAL A 857 -3.04 19.77 -28.37
N ASP A 858 -1.96 18.99 -28.45
CA ASP A 858 -2.00 17.54 -28.33
C ASP A 858 -0.92 17.08 -27.33
N TRP A 859 -1.36 16.81 -26.10
CA TRP A 859 -0.53 16.42 -24.97
C TRP A 859 0.58 17.44 -24.67
N SER A 860 1.78 17.23 -25.21
CA SER A 860 2.94 18.11 -25.09
C SER A 860 3.25 18.92 -26.37
N GLN A 861 2.50 18.68 -27.45
CA GLN A 861 2.66 19.34 -28.75
C GLN A 861 1.77 20.57 -28.85
N LEU A 862 2.32 21.66 -29.41
CA LEU A 862 1.64 22.95 -29.53
C LEU A 862 1.77 23.52 -30.94
N GLN A 863 0.66 23.62 -31.66
CA GLN A 863 0.56 24.20 -32.99
C GLN A 863 -0.22 25.53 -32.94
N SER A 864 0.23 26.55 -33.68
CA SER A 864 -0.37 27.90 -33.62
C SER A 864 -0.21 28.67 -34.94
N ASN A 865 -1.22 29.48 -35.29
CA ASN A 865 -1.18 30.40 -36.42
C ASN A 865 -0.59 31.79 -36.08
N ALA A 866 -0.11 32.00 -34.86
CA ALA A 866 0.30 33.32 -34.35
C ALA A 866 1.38 34.04 -35.18
N ALA A 867 2.24 33.31 -35.88
CA ALA A 867 3.30 33.90 -36.72
C ALA A 867 2.74 34.76 -37.87
N GLN A 868 1.48 34.55 -38.25
CA GLN A 868 0.81 35.26 -39.36
C GLN A 868 -0.02 36.46 -38.89
N LEU A 869 -0.12 36.69 -37.58
CA LEU A 869 -1.00 37.69 -36.98
C LEU A 869 -0.29 39.01 -36.71
N SER A 870 -0.98 40.11 -36.99
CA SER A 870 -0.52 41.47 -36.67
C SER A 870 -0.72 41.81 -35.18
N GLU A 871 -0.03 42.85 -34.69
CA GLU A 871 -0.19 43.36 -33.32
C GLU A 871 -1.65 43.68 -32.96
N ARG A 872 -2.43 44.17 -33.92
CA ARG A 872 -3.86 44.47 -33.71
C ARG A 872 -4.66 43.20 -33.42
N GLN A 873 -4.33 42.10 -34.10
CA GLN A 873 -5.02 40.82 -33.97
C GLN A 873 -4.63 40.09 -32.66
N LEU A 874 -3.47 40.41 -32.07
CA LEU A 874 -3.02 39.87 -30.79
C LEU A 874 -3.51 40.65 -29.56
N GLN A 875 -4.26 41.75 -29.72
CA GLN A 875 -4.75 42.55 -28.59
C GLN A 875 -5.60 41.77 -27.57
N PRO A 876 -6.51 40.85 -27.97
CA PRO A 876 -7.25 40.02 -27.01
C PRO A 876 -6.32 39.16 -26.14
N LEU A 877 -5.27 38.59 -26.72
CA LEU A 877 -4.28 37.79 -25.99
C LEU A 877 -3.44 38.64 -25.03
N LEU A 878 -3.04 39.84 -25.46
CA LEU A 878 -2.31 40.78 -24.60
C LEU A 878 -3.14 41.22 -23.39
N ARG A 879 -4.45 41.38 -23.54
CA ARG A 879 -5.38 41.64 -22.43
C ARG A 879 -5.43 40.44 -21.47
N LEU A 880 -5.53 39.21 -21.98
CA LEU A 880 -5.48 38.01 -21.15
C LEU A 880 -4.16 37.92 -20.37
N ALA A 881 -3.02 38.16 -21.04
CA ALA A 881 -1.71 38.19 -20.40
C ALA A 881 -1.65 39.21 -19.24
N GLU A 882 -2.18 40.41 -19.44
CA GLU A 882 -2.24 41.45 -18.42
C GLU A 882 -3.05 41.03 -17.19
N GLN A 883 -4.18 40.34 -17.39
CA GLN A 883 -5.01 39.85 -16.27
C GLN A 883 -4.35 38.70 -15.53
N VAL A 884 -3.68 37.78 -16.24
CA VAL A 884 -2.85 36.73 -15.65
C VAL A 884 -1.70 37.33 -14.83
N THR A 885 -1.08 38.41 -15.31
CA THR A 885 -0.06 39.15 -14.55
C THR A 885 -0.65 39.73 -13.26
N LYS A 886 -1.83 40.36 -13.31
CA LYS A 886 -2.49 40.92 -12.12
C LYS A 886 -2.87 39.83 -11.11
N ALA A 887 -3.38 38.68 -11.58
CA ALA A 887 -3.67 37.53 -10.72
C ALA A 887 -2.41 37.01 -10.02
N SER A 888 -1.32 36.83 -10.77
CA SER A 888 -0.03 36.35 -10.22
C SER A 888 0.64 37.38 -9.30
N ALA A 889 0.41 38.67 -9.55
CA ALA A 889 0.93 39.77 -8.74
C ALA A 889 0.39 39.79 -7.30
N VAL A 890 -0.73 39.13 -7.02
CA VAL A 890 -1.23 38.94 -5.64
C VAL A 890 -0.15 38.29 -4.77
N TRP A 891 0.65 37.38 -5.34
CA TRP A 891 1.83 36.82 -4.69
C TRP A 891 3.07 37.69 -4.89
N TYR A 892 3.45 38.00 -6.12
CA TYR A 892 4.76 38.62 -6.36
C TYR A 892 4.87 40.08 -5.87
N ASN A 893 3.77 40.72 -5.51
CA ASN A 893 3.75 42.10 -5.00
C ASN A 893 3.01 42.22 -3.66
N VAL A 894 3.11 41.21 -2.79
CA VAL A 894 2.56 41.30 -1.42
C VAL A 894 3.11 42.53 -0.67
N SER A 895 4.36 42.92 -0.93
CA SER A 895 4.98 44.10 -0.32
C SER A 895 4.50 45.44 -0.91
N GLY A 896 3.83 45.43 -2.06
CA GLY A 896 3.42 46.64 -2.78
C GLY A 896 4.57 47.46 -3.39
N THR A 897 5.82 46.97 -3.33
CA THR A 897 7.01 47.73 -3.72
C THR A 897 7.52 47.41 -5.14
N LYS A 898 7.03 46.36 -5.78
CA LYS A 898 7.53 45.95 -7.11
C LYS A 898 6.95 46.85 -8.19
N THR A 899 7.83 47.43 -9.01
CA THR A 899 7.47 48.33 -10.13
C THR A 899 7.55 47.66 -11.49
N CYS A 900 8.18 46.49 -11.58
CA CYS A 900 8.25 45.60 -12.75
C CYS A 900 8.44 44.15 -12.29
N TRP A 901 8.23 43.18 -13.17
CA TRP A 901 8.37 41.74 -12.84
C TRP A 901 9.64 41.12 -13.41
N GLN A 902 10.43 40.49 -12.54
CA GLN A 902 11.57 39.68 -12.95
C GLN A 902 11.09 38.30 -13.36
N MET A 903 10.73 38.16 -14.63
CA MET A 903 10.31 36.89 -15.25
C MET A 903 11.48 36.18 -15.94
N SER A 904 12.70 36.72 -15.80
CA SER A 904 13.90 36.28 -16.51
C SER A 904 14.74 35.33 -15.68
N GLN A 905 14.16 34.20 -15.30
CA GLN A 905 14.92 32.98 -15.15
C GLN A 905 14.08 31.91 -15.83
N GLU A 906 14.49 31.48 -17.04
CA GLU A 906 14.41 30.03 -17.25
C GLU A 906 15.10 29.47 -16.02
N VAL A 907 14.41 28.66 -15.22
CA VAL A 907 15.03 27.94 -14.12
C VAL A 907 16.15 27.15 -14.76
N SER A 908 17.32 27.77 -14.81
CA SER A 908 18.55 27.10 -15.04
C SER A 908 18.70 26.27 -13.79
N GLN A 909 18.49 24.97 -13.92
CA GLN A 909 19.45 24.05 -13.36
C GLN A 909 20.84 24.49 -13.87
N SER A 910 21.41 25.51 -13.25
CA SER A 910 22.81 25.84 -13.36
C SER A 910 23.31 26.12 -11.95
N THR A 911 23.89 25.10 -11.36
CA THR A 911 25.30 25.27 -11.06
C THR A 911 26.11 24.67 -12.21
N GLN A 912 27.04 25.49 -12.69
CA GLN A 912 27.97 25.21 -13.78
C GLN A 912 28.60 23.84 -13.59
N LYS A 913 28.69 23.03 -14.67
CA LYS A 913 29.60 21.88 -14.74
C LYS A 913 30.99 22.30 -14.22
N PRO A 914 31.48 21.80 -13.08
CA PRO A 914 32.90 21.74 -12.84
C PRO A 914 33.40 20.59 -13.70
N SER A 915 34.44 20.82 -14.49
CA SER A 915 35.22 19.74 -15.06
C SER A 915 35.71 18.84 -13.92
N SER A 916 35.28 17.57 -13.89
CA SER A 916 35.77 16.59 -12.92
C SER A 916 37.31 16.50 -12.99
N PRO A 917 38.03 16.46 -11.86
CA PRO A 917 39.44 16.08 -11.90
C PRO A 917 39.51 14.58 -12.18
N SER A 918 39.70 14.23 -13.45
CA SER A 918 40.07 12.89 -13.85
C SER A 918 41.48 12.57 -13.30
N GLY A 919 41.59 11.59 -12.41
CA GLY A 919 42.81 10.76 -12.36
C GLY A 919 43.68 10.75 -11.10
N ALA A 920 43.18 11.03 -9.89
CA ALA A 920 43.98 10.81 -8.68
C ALA A 920 43.99 9.31 -8.26
N LYS A 921 45.15 8.65 -8.35
CA LYS A 921 45.40 7.30 -7.77
C LYS A 921 45.63 7.42 -6.25
N CYS A 922 45.21 6.43 -5.45
CA CYS A 922 45.36 6.47 -3.98
C CYS A 922 46.83 6.73 -3.57
N PRO A 923 47.11 7.67 -2.65
CA PRO A 923 48.48 8.05 -2.27
C PRO A 923 49.27 6.96 -1.52
N THR A 924 48.60 5.89 -1.07
CA THR A 924 49.20 4.78 -0.30
C THR A 924 49.46 3.52 -1.14
N CYS A 925 49.10 3.48 -2.42
CA CYS A 925 49.39 2.35 -3.29
C CYS A 925 50.70 2.55 -4.07
N PRO A 926 51.58 1.53 -4.16
CA PRO A 926 52.77 1.62 -5.00
C PRO A 926 52.38 1.79 -6.47
N ALA A 927 53.21 2.51 -7.23
CA ALA A 927 52.93 2.86 -8.62
C ALA A 927 52.73 1.61 -9.48
N CYS A 928 51.50 1.41 -9.97
CA CYS A 928 51.11 0.30 -10.84
C CYS A 928 50.05 0.80 -11.84
N ASP A 929 50.17 0.34 -13.10
CA ASP A 929 49.27 0.73 -14.19
C ASP A 929 47.93 -0.02 -14.16
N LYS A 930 47.79 -1.02 -13.28
CA LYS A 930 46.58 -1.83 -13.09
C LYS A 930 45.95 -1.73 -11.70
N CYS A 931 46.33 -0.74 -10.88
CA CYS A 931 45.66 -0.53 -9.60
C CYS A 931 44.18 -0.15 -9.83
N PRO A 932 43.24 -0.73 -9.08
CA PRO A 932 41.83 -0.31 -9.13
C PRO A 932 41.69 1.15 -8.68
N LEU A 933 40.63 1.82 -9.17
CA LEU A 933 40.25 3.17 -8.72
C LEU A 933 39.94 3.14 -7.21
N CYS A 934 40.31 4.20 -6.50
CA CYS A 934 40.15 4.28 -5.04
C CYS A 934 38.65 4.19 -4.66
N PRO A 935 38.23 3.28 -3.75
CA PRO A 935 36.87 3.32 -3.21
C PRO A 935 36.64 4.66 -2.51
N VAL A 936 35.51 5.31 -2.79
CA VAL A 936 35.18 6.69 -2.33
C VAL A 936 35.33 6.85 -0.80
N SER A 937 35.10 5.78 -0.04
CA SER A 937 35.26 5.75 1.42
C SER A 937 36.69 5.99 1.92
N ARG A 938 37.74 5.75 1.11
CA ARG A 938 39.14 6.01 1.51
C ARG A 938 39.68 7.39 1.10
N CYS A 939 38.98 8.13 0.24
CA CYS A 939 39.30 9.53 -0.06
C CYS A 939 38.66 10.51 0.94
N ALA A 940 37.73 10.05 1.78
CA ALA A 940 36.98 10.85 2.75
C ALA A 940 37.79 11.39 3.95
N GLN A 941 39.10 11.11 4.06
CA GLN A 941 39.88 11.55 5.22
C GLN A 941 40.36 13.00 5.17
N ILE A 942 40.06 13.78 4.12
CA ILE A 942 40.40 15.21 4.06
C ILE A 942 39.23 16.03 3.49
N GLU A 943 38.15 16.15 4.25
CA GLU A 943 37.18 17.22 4.03
C GLU A 943 37.74 18.54 4.60
N ALA A 944 37.60 19.62 3.82
CA ALA A 944 38.01 20.95 4.26
C ALA A 944 37.13 21.40 5.44
N PRO A 945 37.65 22.20 6.39
CA PRO A 945 36.82 22.75 7.46
C PRO A 945 35.74 23.66 6.88
N CYS A 946 34.56 23.66 7.51
CA CYS A 946 33.49 24.58 7.15
C CYS A 946 33.96 26.03 7.29
N ASN A 947 33.89 26.79 6.19
CA ASN A 947 34.41 28.15 6.11
C ASN A 947 33.42 29.08 5.41
N PHE A 948 32.13 28.90 5.69
CA PHE A 948 31.08 29.81 5.25
C PHE A 948 31.19 31.13 6.01
N THR A 949 31.28 32.24 5.28
CA THR A 949 31.42 33.60 5.83
C THR A 949 30.25 34.52 5.46
N GLY A 950 29.27 34.01 4.70
CA GLY A 950 28.08 34.76 4.28
C GLY A 950 26.94 34.71 5.27
N SER A 951 25.78 35.19 4.84
CA SER A 951 24.49 34.93 5.50
C SER A 951 23.81 33.76 4.79
N VAL A 952 23.39 32.75 5.53
CA VAL A 952 22.59 31.66 4.95
C VAL A 952 21.18 32.14 4.61
N GLU A 953 20.61 31.58 3.55
CA GLU A 953 19.23 31.82 3.19
C GLU A 953 18.29 31.28 4.27
N LYS A 954 17.08 31.83 4.35
CA LYS A 954 16.10 31.44 5.35
C LYS A 954 15.69 29.96 5.25
N THR A 955 15.65 29.42 4.04
CA THR A 955 15.31 28.04 3.73
C THR A 955 16.51 27.08 3.83
N PHE A 956 17.65 27.53 4.37
CA PHE A 956 18.86 26.73 4.47
C PHE A 956 18.66 25.40 5.21
N ALA A 957 17.88 25.41 6.29
CA ALA A 957 17.55 24.20 7.03
C ALA A 957 16.85 23.18 6.13
N TRP A 958 15.88 23.63 5.34
CA TRP A 958 15.17 22.79 4.37
C TRP A 958 16.12 22.15 3.36
N THR A 959 16.97 22.96 2.71
CA THR A 959 17.94 22.47 1.74
C THR A 959 18.83 21.40 2.34
N SER A 960 19.36 21.64 3.55
CA SER A 960 20.25 20.68 4.23
C SER A 960 19.56 19.35 4.53
N ILE A 961 18.31 19.37 5.00
CA ILE A 961 17.53 18.17 5.32
C ILE A 961 17.22 17.38 4.05
N VAL A 962 16.74 18.04 2.99
CA VAL A 962 16.47 17.41 1.70
C VAL A 962 17.71 16.71 1.14
N CYS A 963 18.87 17.35 1.29
CA CYS A 963 20.15 16.81 0.80
C CYS A 963 20.62 15.57 1.57
N ASN A 964 20.41 15.51 2.88
CA ASN A 964 20.92 14.42 3.72
C ASN A 964 19.96 13.24 3.82
N ASP A 965 18.67 13.50 3.98
CA ASP A 965 17.66 12.46 4.19
C ASP A 965 17.02 11.94 2.89
N ASP A 966 17.43 12.49 1.74
CA ASP A 966 16.78 12.23 0.44
C ASP A 966 15.26 12.49 0.51
N LEU A 967 14.88 13.59 1.17
CA LEU A 967 13.48 14.01 1.32
C LEU A 967 12.96 14.54 -0.05
N SER A 968 12.65 13.63 -0.95
CA SER A 968 12.17 13.94 -2.30
C SER A 968 10.73 14.47 -2.26
N GLN A 969 10.50 15.66 -2.82
CA GLN A 969 9.16 16.19 -3.07
C GLN A 969 8.75 15.85 -4.50
N ILE A 970 7.85 14.88 -4.67
CA ILE A 970 7.32 14.53 -5.99
C ILE A 970 6.14 15.46 -6.31
N SER A 971 6.20 16.18 -7.42
CA SER A 971 5.05 16.96 -7.91
C SER A 971 4.89 16.74 -9.41
N ALA A 972 3.85 15.99 -9.81
CA ALA A 972 3.43 15.95 -11.20
C ALA A 972 2.43 17.07 -11.46
N ARG A 973 2.66 17.79 -12.55
CA ARG A 973 1.80 18.89 -13.00
C ARG A 973 1.40 18.62 -14.44
N GLY A 974 0.18 18.94 -14.81
CA GLY A 974 -0.27 18.88 -16.20
C GLY A 974 -0.48 17.47 -16.73
N VAL A 975 -0.77 16.49 -15.87
CA VAL A 975 -1.06 15.10 -16.27
C VAL A 975 -2.54 14.84 -16.60
N GLY A 976 -3.32 15.90 -16.88
CA GLY A 976 -4.64 15.82 -17.51
C GLY A 976 -5.86 16.12 -16.62
N ARG A 977 -5.67 16.39 -15.32
CA ARG A 977 -6.76 16.70 -14.37
C ARG A 977 -6.67 18.07 -13.70
N ASP A 978 -5.62 18.85 -13.98
CA ASP A 978 -5.32 20.09 -13.29
C ASP A 978 -5.32 21.32 -14.23
N PHE A 979 -4.95 22.50 -13.69
CA PHE A 979 -4.80 23.73 -14.49
C PHE A 979 -3.44 23.86 -15.17
N TYR A 980 -2.45 23.01 -14.89
CA TYR A 980 -1.12 23.13 -15.46
C TYR A 980 -1.07 22.53 -16.87
N TRP A 981 -0.33 23.19 -17.75
CA TRP A 981 0.03 22.66 -19.06
C TRP A 981 1.33 23.34 -19.50
N PRO A 982 2.26 22.63 -20.17
CA PRO A 982 2.24 21.19 -20.51
C PRO A 982 2.59 20.27 -19.33
N PRO A 983 2.44 18.93 -19.49
CA PRO A 983 2.84 17.97 -18.46
C PRO A 983 4.31 18.17 -18.02
N TRP A 984 4.54 18.16 -16.71
CA TRP A 984 5.85 18.24 -16.06
C TRP A 984 6.18 16.93 -15.31
N PRO A 985 7.42 16.38 -15.45
CA PRO A 985 8.57 16.94 -16.18
C PRO A 985 8.32 17.07 -17.69
N TYR A 986 8.83 18.15 -18.30
CA TYR A 986 8.52 18.48 -19.71
C TYR A 986 8.79 17.29 -20.62
N GLY A 987 7.80 16.95 -21.46
CA GLY A 987 7.92 15.83 -22.40
C GLY A 987 7.57 14.47 -21.79
N THR A 988 7.00 14.44 -20.57
CA THR A 988 6.35 13.24 -20.01
C THR A 988 5.45 12.61 -21.07
N PRO A 989 5.63 11.33 -21.41
CA PRO A 989 4.85 10.68 -22.46
C PRO A 989 3.40 10.47 -22.00
N ARG A 990 2.47 10.34 -22.95
CA ARG A 990 1.03 10.16 -22.67
C ARG A 990 0.73 8.88 -21.86
N ASN A 991 1.61 7.89 -21.95
CA ASN A 991 1.55 6.59 -21.25
C ASN A 991 2.57 6.48 -20.11
N TYR A 992 2.82 7.58 -19.38
CA TYR A 992 3.77 7.56 -18.26
C TYR A 992 3.36 6.55 -17.17
N THR A 993 4.34 5.98 -16.49
CA THR A 993 4.17 5.25 -15.23
C THR A 993 4.57 6.15 -14.05
N VAL A 994 4.11 5.88 -12.83
CA VAL A 994 4.59 6.59 -11.61
C VAL A 994 6.12 6.59 -11.59
N ALA A 995 6.74 5.41 -11.79
CA ALA A 995 8.20 5.26 -11.84
C ALA A 995 8.87 6.17 -12.89
N SER A 996 8.21 6.43 -14.04
CA SER A 996 8.76 7.30 -15.08
C SER A 996 8.70 8.80 -14.73
N ILE A 997 7.76 9.22 -13.88
CA ILE A 997 7.63 10.61 -13.42
C ILE A 997 8.48 10.85 -12.18
N THR A 998 8.46 9.92 -11.24
CA THR A 998 9.32 9.99 -10.05
C THR A 998 10.80 9.80 -10.42
N GLY A 999 11.06 9.16 -11.57
CA GLY A 999 12.39 8.76 -12.01
C GLY A 999 13.06 7.81 -11.00
N PRO A 1000 14.36 7.51 -11.19
CA PRO A 1000 15.26 7.34 -10.04
C PRO A 1000 15.30 8.69 -9.29
N ARG A 1001 14.29 8.94 -8.45
CA ARG A 1001 14.08 10.09 -7.54
C ARG A 1001 14.83 11.38 -7.89
N GLY A 1002 14.15 12.37 -8.48
CA GLY A 1002 14.77 13.70 -8.69
C GLY A 1002 14.97 14.48 -7.38
N PRO A 1003 15.83 15.53 -7.34
CA PRO A 1003 16.92 15.94 -8.24
C PRO A 1003 18.17 15.06 -8.01
N GLN A 1004 19.18 15.07 -8.90
CA GLN A 1004 20.45 14.37 -8.63
C GLN A 1004 21.22 15.06 -7.49
N PRO A 1005 21.28 14.51 -6.26
CA PRO A 1005 21.91 15.21 -5.13
C PRO A 1005 23.45 15.32 -5.23
N GLY A 1006 24.04 14.74 -6.29
CA GLY A 1006 25.39 15.12 -6.72
C GLY A 1006 25.54 16.63 -7.03
N THR A 1007 24.45 17.34 -7.36
CA THR A 1007 24.45 18.82 -7.42
C THR A 1007 24.36 19.44 -6.04
N CYS A 1008 23.61 18.85 -5.10
CA CYS A 1008 23.40 19.35 -3.75
C CYS A 1008 24.69 19.41 -2.92
N GLY A 1009 25.44 18.30 -2.88
CA GLY A 1009 26.74 18.27 -2.20
C GLY A 1009 27.73 19.27 -2.81
N ALA A 1010 27.72 19.43 -4.14
CA ALA A 1010 28.54 20.40 -4.85
C ALA A 1010 28.12 21.86 -4.59
N GLU A 1011 26.82 22.14 -4.50
CA GLU A 1011 26.23 23.46 -4.24
C GLU A 1011 26.54 23.95 -2.82
N LEU A 1012 26.35 23.10 -1.81
CA LEU A 1012 26.72 23.41 -0.43
C LEU A 1012 28.24 23.58 -0.30
N SER A 1013 29.01 22.68 -0.93
CA SER A 1013 30.48 22.77 -0.92
C SER A 1013 31.00 24.05 -1.58
N ALA A 1014 30.35 24.51 -2.65
CA ALA A 1014 30.70 25.77 -3.32
C ALA A 1014 30.49 27.00 -2.43
N GLN A 1015 29.59 26.91 -1.44
CA GLN A 1015 29.38 27.93 -0.43
C GLN A 1015 30.37 27.80 0.76
N GLY A 1016 31.15 26.71 0.84
CA GLY A 1016 32.03 26.42 1.97
C GLY A 1016 31.33 25.70 3.12
N LEU A 1017 30.20 25.04 2.84
CA LEU A 1017 29.46 24.16 3.75
C LEU A 1017 29.70 22.70 3.33
N PHE A 1018 30.19 21.87 4.26
CA PHE A 1018 30.58 20.48 4.00
C PHE A 1018 29.77 19.51 4.87
N GLY A 1019 29.64 18.26 4.41
CA GLY A 1019 28.95 17.20 5.16
C GLY A 1019 27.76 16.52 4.46
N ALA A 1020 27.33 17.06 3.31
CA ALA A 1020 26.30 16.42 2.49
C ALA A 1020 26.91 15.26 1.68
N PRO A 1021 26.15 14.17 1.42
CA PRO A 1021 26.67 13.02 0.68
C PRO A 1021 27.07 13.39 -0.76
N ASN A 1022 28.29 12.98 -1.17
CA ASN A 1022 28.83 13.22 -2.52
C ASN A 1022 28.27 12.28 -3.60
N THR A 1023 27.71 11.14 -3.20
CA THR A 1023 27.11 10.12 -4.08
C THR A 1023 25.78 9.71 -3.50
N THR A 1024 24.80 9.45 -4.36
CA THR A 1024 23.43 9.22 -3.94
C THR A 1024 23.01 7.79 -4.16
N ASP A 1025 22.21 7.28 -3.23
CA ASP A 1025 21.36 6.14 -3.51
C ASP A 1025 20.10 6.64 -4.21
N LEU A 1026 20.05 6.44 -5.53
CA LEU A 1026 18.90 6.78 -6.36
C LEU A 1026 17.61 6.04 -5.98
N TRP A 1027 17.71 5.05 -5.09
CA TRP A 1027 16.61 4.23 -4.59
C TRP A 1027 16.36 4.41 -3.10
N SER A 1028 16.98 5.40 -2.45
CA SER A 1028 17.28 5.49 -1.02
C SER A 1028 16.32 4.81 -0.04
N SER A 1029 15.00 4.77 -0.16
CA SER A 1029 14.01 4.21 0.80
C SER A 1029 14.18 4.52 2.30
N TRP A 1030 15.22 5.25 2.73
CA TRP A 1030 15.63 5.43 4.12
C TRP A 1030 14.50 5.96 4.96
N LEU A 1031 13.84 7.03 4.53
CA LEU A 1031 12.72 7.61 5.27
C LEU A 1031 11.53 6.65 5.40
N THR A 1032 11.25 5.82 4.39
CA THR A 1032 10.21 4.79 4.46
C THR A 1032 10.64 3.60 5.32
N ALA A 1033 11.88 3.14 5.20
CA ALA A 1033 12.41 2.06 6.02
C ALA A 1033 12.52 2.48 7.49
N TYR A 1034 12.91 3.72 7.73
CA TYR A 1034 13.08 4.26 9.07
C TYR A 1034 11.73 4.60 9.67
N TYR A 1035 10.87 5.40 9.05
CA TYR A 1035 9.61 5.85 9.65
C TYR A 1035 8.39 4.98 9.34
N GLY A 1036 8.52 4.02 8.44
CA GLY A 1036 7.44 3.17 7.97
C GLY A 1036 6.79 3.66 6.67
N GLY A 1037 6.01 2.78 6.05
CA GLY A 1037 5.28 3.01 4.81
C GLY A 1037 3.77 3.20 5.00
N ARG A 1038 3.03 3.21 3.89
CA ARG A 1038 1.55 3.29 3.91
C ARG A 1038 0.90 2.10 4.61
N ASP A 1039 1.48 0.91 4.50
CA ASP A 1039 0.89 -0.32 5.02
C ASP A 1039 1.07 -0.47 6.54
N GLU A 1040 2.04 0.23 7.12
CA GLU A 1040 2.36 0.19 8.55
C GLU A 1040 1.64 1.27 9.37
N ILE A 1041 1.12 2.32 8.72
CA ILE A 1041 0.64 3.52 9.42
C ILE A 1041 -0.46 3.23 10.45
N GLY A 1042 -1.32 2.23 10.17
CA GLY A 1042 -2.47 1.86 11.00
C GLY A 1042 -2.12 1.17 12.33
N GLN A 1043 -0.88 0.70 12.51
CA GLN A 1043 -0.44 0.11 13.79
C GLN A 1043 -0.20 1.17 14.88
N HIS A 1044 0.01 2.42 14.47
CA HIS A 1044 0.26 3.51 15.39
C HIS A 1044 -1.04 4.08 15.97
N ARG A 1045 -0.93 4.76 17.12
CA ARG A 1045 -2.09 5.26 17.88
C ARG A 1045 -1.87 6.67 18.37
N ASN A 1046 -2.98 7.36 18.62
CA ASN A 1046 -3.03 8.72 19.18
C ASN A 1046 -2.41 9.78 18.27
N ILE A 1047 -2.81 9.78 16.99
CA ILE A 1047 -2.37 10.77 16.01
C ILE A 1047 -3.58 11.34 15.26
N VAL A 1048 -3.66 12.67 15.19
CA VAL A 1048 -4.56 13.36 14.26
C VAL A 1048 -3.73 13.85 13.08
N TRP A 1049 -4.07 13.38 11.88
CA TRP A 1049 -3.52 13.83 10.62
C TRP A 1049 -4.48 14.83 9.97
N SER A 1050 -4.40 16.11 10.35
CA SER A 1050 -5.27 17.14 9.78
C SER A 1050 -4.76 17.60 8.41
N ASN A 1051 -5.66 17.84 7.45
CA ASN A 1051 -5.34 18.24 6.08
C ASN A 1051 -6.36 19.27 5.56
N GLY A 1052 -5.90 20.38 5.01
CA GLY A 1052 -6.76 21.33 4.31
C GLY A 1052 -7.04 20.90 2.87
N ALA A 1053 -8.30 20.79 2.43
CA ALA A 1053 -8.60 20.38 1.06
C ALA A 1053 -8.17 21.40 -0.01
N LEU A 1054 -7.84 22.64 0.39
CA LEU A 1054 -7.26 23.67 -0.49
C LEU A 1054 -5.72 23.71 -0.43
N ASP A 1055 -5.12 22.90 0.42
CA ASP A 1055 -3.68 22.81 0.60
C ASP A 1055 -3.06 21.90 -0.47
N PRO A 1056 -2.08 22.37 -1.27
CA PRO A 1056 -1.37 21.51 -2.23
C PRO A 1056 -0.67 20.31 -1.58
N TRP A 1057 -0.33 20.37 -0.30
CA TRP A 1057 0.30 19.24 0.39
C TRP A 1057 -0.69 18.16 0.83
N SER A 1058 -1.99 18.46 0.85
CA SER A 1058 -3.00 17.58 1.44
C SER A 1058 -3.07 16.21 0.80
N GLY A 1059 -2.91 16.06 -0.52
CA GLY A 1059 -3.00 14.73 -1.14
C GLY A 1059 -1.78 13.84 -0.93
N MET A 1060 -0.74 14.35 -0.27
CA MET A 1060 0.38 13.58 0.28
C MET A 1060 0.27 13.39 1.79
N GLY A 1061 -0.80 13.88 2.41
CA GLY A 1061 -1.15 13.63 3.80
C GLY A 1061 -1.73 12.24 4.01
N VAL A 1062 -1.93 11.84 5.27
CA VAL A 1062 -2.36 10.49 5.65
C VAL A 1062 -3.88 10.33 5.58
N TYR A 1063 -4.32 9.23 4.97
CA TYR A 1063 -5.73 8.84 4.78
C TYR A 1063 -5.91 7.31 4.93
N PRO A 1064 -7.14 6.80 5.07
CA PRO A 1064 -7.37 5.34 5.07
C PRO A 1064 -7.10 4.73 3.69
N LYS A 1065 -6.74 3.44 3.67
CA LYS A 1065 -6.58 2.65 2.43
C LYS A 1065 -7.94 2.61 1.69
N ASN A 1066 -7.95 2.93 0.39
CA ASN A 1066 -9.16 3.07 -0.46
C ASN A 1066 -10.08 4.27 -0.14
N SER A 1067 -9.59 5.29 0.57
CA SER A 1067 -10.34 6.53 0.76
C SER A 1067 -10.27 7.45 -0.47
N LYS A 1068 -11.17 8.44 -0.54
CA LYS A 1068 -11.12 9.53 -1.54
C LYS A 1068 -10.11 10.63 -1.20
N GLY A 1069 -9.14 10.36 -0.31
CA GLY A 1069 -8.18 11.35 0.17
C GLY A 1069 -8.87 12.60 0.74
N SER A 1070 -8.46 13.78 0.27
CA SER A 1070 -9.04 15.07 0.67
C SER A 1070 -10.46 15.34 0.14
N GLU A 1071 -11.01 14.45 -0.71
CA GLU A 1071 -12.42 14.46 -1.11
C GLU A 1071 -13.30 13.53 -0.26
N GLY A 1072 -12.73 12.86 0.75
CA GLY A 1072 -13.46 12.05 1.72
C GLY A 1072 -14.21 12.88 2.77
N PRO A 1073 -14.89 12.22 3.73
CA PRO A 1073 -15.54 12.93 4.82
C PRO A 1073 -14.51 13.64 5.72
N MET A 1074 -14.98 14.62 6.51
CA MET A 1074 -14.13 15.41 7.40
C MET A 1074 -13.35 14.55 8.39
N VAL A 1075 -13.93 13.47 8.95
CA VAL A 1075 -13.23 12.55 9.84
C VAL A 1075 -13.14 11.20 9.16
N GLN A 1076 -11.93 10.67 9.03
CA GLN A 1076 -11.68 9.37 8.43
C GLN A 1076 -10.81 8.56 9.39
N GLU A 1077 -11.29 7.40 9.83
CA GLU A 1077 -10.55 6.54 10.77
C GLU A 1077 -9.45 5.78 10.04
N ILE A 1078 -8.21 5.89 10.52
CA ILE A 1078 -7.05 5.20 9.92
C ILE A 1078 -6.95 3.77 10.46
N ASN A 1079 -7.32 3.56 11.72
CA ASN A 1079 -7.26 2.27 12.41
C ASN A 1079 -8.60 1.94 13.09
N GLU A 1080 -8.85 0.65 13.31
CA GLU A 1080 -10.15 0.13 13.79
C GLU A 1080 -10.57 0.65 15.17
N ASP A 1081 -9.61 1.07 16.01
CA ASP A 1081 -9.89 1.59 17.35
C ASP A 1081 -10.19 3.10 17.36
N GLY A 1082 -10.07 3.77 16.21
CA GLY A 1082 -10.31 5.20 16.06
C GLY A 1082 -9.32 6.10 16.82
N SER A 1083 -8.19 5.54 17.29
CA SER A 1083 -7.14 6.29 17.98
C SER A 1083 -6.29 7.14 17.02
N GLN A 1084 -6.32 6.80 15.72
CA GLN A 1084 -5.71 7.54 14.64
C GLN A 1084 -6.77 7.97 13.62
N ILE A 1085 -6.80 9.26 13.31
CA ILE A 1085 -7.77 9.82 12.35
C ILE A 1085 -7.08 10.74 11.35
N SER A 1086 -7.59 10.76 10.12
CA SER A 1086 -7.40 11.86 9.17
C SER A 1086 -8.54 12.87 9.32
N LEU A 1087 -8.19 14.15 9.37
CA LEU A 1087 -9.13 15.25 9.61
C LEU A 1087 -9.09 16.24 8.43
N VAL A 1088 -10.10 16.22 7.56
CA VAL A 1088 -10.12 17.00 6.31
C VAL A 1088 -10.94 18.28 6.48
N LEU A 1089 -10.30 19.43 6.28
CA LEU A 1089 -10.93 20.75 6.33
C LEU A 1089 -11.26 21.20 4.89
N ASP A 1090 -12.52 21.13 4.49
CA ASP A 1090 -12.98 21.43 3.12
C ASP A 1090 -12.52 22.78 2.53
N LEU A 1091 -12.45 23.81 3.38
CA LEU A 1091 -11.98 25.15 3.04
C LEU A 1091 -10.69 25.52 3.78
N GLY A 1092 -10.00 24.51 4.33
CA GLY A 1092 -8.69 24.69 4.96
C GLY A 1092 -7.61 24.83 3.90
N ALA A 1093 -6.79 25.86 4.03
CA ALA A 1093 -5.48 25.94 3.39
C ALA A 1093 -4.43 25.23 4.26
N HIS A 1094 -3.14 25.53 4.06
CA HIS A 1094 -2.05 24.84 4.75
C HIS A 1094 -2.17 24.96 6.28
N HIS A 1095 -2.43 23.83 6.95
CA HIS A 1095 -2.63 23.67 8.40
C HIS A 1095 -3.41 24.81 9.11
N LEU A 1096 -4.58 25.18 8.55
CA LEU A 1096 -5.46 26.24 9.09
C LEU A 1096 -5.94 25.95 10.53
N ASP A 1097 -6.09 24.68 10.88
CA ASP A 1097 -6.41 24.18 12.22
C ASP A 1097 -5.43 24.69 13.29
N LEU A 1098 -4.14 24.77 12.98
CA LEU A 1098 -3.12 25.26 13.93
C LEU A 1098 -3.15 26.78 14.16
N MET A 1099 -3.76 27.55 13.26
CA MET A 1099 -3.80 29.01 13.35
C MET A 1099 -4.61 29.49 14.55
N PHE A 1100 -4.39 30.75 14.95
CA PHE A 1100 -5.28 31.42 15.91
C PHE A 1100 -6.72 31.40 15.43
N SER A 1101 -7.65 31.24 16.36
CA SER A 1101 -9.06 31.39 16.06
C SER A 1101 -9.36 32.80 15.56
N ASP A 1102 -10.10 32.86 14.47
CA ASP A 1102 -10.48 34.10 13.79
C ASP A 1102 -11.98 34.12 13.48
N PRO A 1103 -12.67 35.26 13.61
CA PRO A 1103 -14.08 35.36 13.25
C PRO A 1103 -14.42 34.98 11.80
N HIS A 1104 -13.43 35.01 10.90
CA HIS A 1104 -13.60 34.64 9.49
C HIS A 1104 -13.38 33.15 9.24
N ASP A 1105 -13.00 32.36 10.25
CA ASP A 1105 -12.77 30.93 10.09
C ASP A 1105 -13.98 30.23 9.45
N PRO A 1106 -13.76 29.37 8.44
CA PRO A 1106 -14.84 28.55 7.91
C PRO A 1106 -15.32 27.58 9.00
N PRO A 1107 -16.59 27.13 8.96
CA PRO A 1107 -17.14 26.21 9.95
C PRO A 1107 -16.29 24.95 10.18
N CYS A 1108 -15.65 24.42 9.12
CA CYS A 1108 -14.78 23.26 9.21
C CYS A 1108 -13.55 23.48 10.11
N ALA A 1109 -13.00 24.69 10.19
CA ALA A 1109 -11.83 24.98 11.04
C ALA A 1109 -12.22 24.93 12.53
N ALA A 1110 -13.33 25.55 12.91
CA ALA A 1110 -13.83 25.49 14.29
C ALA A 1110 -14.19 24.06 14.71
N GLN A 1111 -14.78 23.28 13.81
CA GLN A 1111 -15.11 21.88 14.05
C GLN A 1111 -13.85 21.02 14.19
N ALA A 1112 -12.82 21.24 13.37
CA ALA A 1112 -11.56 20.51 13.44
C ALA A 1112 -10.86 20.71 14.79
N ARG A 1113 -10.70 21.98 15.21
CA ARG A 1113 -10.09 22.34 16.50
C ARG A 1113 -10.85 21.76 17.70
N ALA A 1114 -12.17 21.63 17.59
CA ALA A 1114 -12.99 20.99 18.63
C ALA A 1114 -12.69 19.48 18.74
N ILE A 1115 -12.53 18.79 17.61
CA ILE A 1115 -12.16 17.37 17.56
C ILE A 1115 -10.74 17.18 18.11
N GLU A 1116 -9.78 17.98 17.68
CA GLU A 1116 -8.40 17.95 18.16
C GLU A 1116 -8.34 18.16 19.67
N LYS A 1117 -9.04 19.17 20.19
CA LYS A 1117 -9.18 19.40 21.63
C LYS A 1117 -9.69 18.17 22.37
N GLN A 1118 -10.70 17.49 21.81
CA GLN A 1118 -11.26 16.29 22.41
C GLN A 1118 -10.25 15.14 22.42
N ARG A 1119 -9.54 14.91 21.31
CA ARG A 1119 -8.49 13.88 21.21
C ARG A 1119 -7.35 14.11 22.19
N ILE A 1120 -6.84 15.35 22.25
CA ILE A 1120 -5.81 15.77 23.20
C ILE A 1120 -6.24 15.49 24.64
N TRP A 1121 -7.50 15.80 24.97
CA TRP A 1121 -8.05 15.50 26.29
C TRP A 1121 -8.06 14.01 26.59
N GLN A 1122 -8.52 13.17 25.65
CA GLN A 1122 -8.52 11.71 25.79
C GLN A 1122 -7.11 11.18 26.05
N TRP A 1123 -6.14 11.55 25.22
CA TRP A 1123 -4.75 11.09 25.36
C TRP A 1123 -4.11 11.50 26.69
N CYS A 1124 -4.40 12.72 27.17
CA CYS A 1124 -3.94 13.16 28.48
C CYS A 1124 -4.52 12.28 29.61
N GLN A 1125 -5.82 11.95 29.57
CA GLN A 1125 -6.45 11.09 30.58
C GLN A 1125 -5.88 9.67 30.55
N GLU A 1126 -5.66 9.12 29.36
CA GLU A 1126 -5.04 7.81 29.18
C GLU A 1126 -3.61 7.79 29.74
N ALA A 1127 -2.80 8.79 29.43
CA ALA A 1127 -1.45 8.95 29.94
C ALA A 1127 -1.42 8.97 31.47
N TYR A 1128 -2.23 9.83 32.10
CA TYR A 1128 -2.27 9.93 33.56
C TYR A 1128 -2.80 8.66 34.24
N SER A 1129 -3.73 7.95 33.60
CA SER A 1129 -4.21 6.66 34.09
C SER A 1129 -3.09 5.61 34.07
N ARG A 1130 -2.30 5.57 32.98
CA ARG A 1130 -1.13 4.68 32.87
C ARG A 1130 -0.09 4.99 33.95
N TYR A 1131 0.31 6.25 34.10
CA TYR A 1131 1.30 6.67 35.10
C TYR A 1131 0.86 6.38 36.54
N SER A 1132 -0.43 6.48 36.82
CA SER A 1132 -0.99 6.17 38.15
C SER A 1132 -1.00 4.66 38.45
N SER A 1133 -1.13 3.83 37.42
CA SER A 1133 -1.21 2.36 37.55
C SER A 1133 0.14 1.66 37.63
N SER A 1134 1.20 2.22 37.01
CA SER A 1134 2.52 1.60 36.95
C SER A 1134 3.36 1.81 38.22
N GLY A 1135 2.97 2.72 39.12
CA GLY A 1135 3.77 3.06 40.30
C GLY A 1135 5.17 3.61 39.97
N GLU A 1136 5.41 4.00 38.71
CA GLU A 1136 6.72 4.42 38.21
C GLU A 1136 7.08 5.80 38.76
N THR A 1137 7.83 5.81 39.85
CA THR A 1137 8.54 7.00 40.36
C THR A 1137 9.98 7.10 39.84
N ASP A 1138 10.44 6.20 38.96
CA ASP A 1138 11.83 6.16 38.52
C ASP A 1138 12.02 6.97 37.23
N ALA A 1139 12.46 8.21 37.40
CA ALA A 1139 12.94 9.09 36.33
C ALA A 1139 14.29 8.65 35.70
N GLU A 1140 14.72 7.40 35.88
CA GLU A 1140 16.06 6.91 35.49
C GLU A 1140 16.09 6.02 34.24
N SER A 1141 14.97 5.69 33.61
CA SER A 1141 14.98 4.81 32.41
C SER A 1141 14.98 5.53 31.05
N VAL A 1142 15.29 6.83 31.00
CA VAL A 1142 15.61 7.50 29.73
C VAL A 1142 17.14 7.55 29.60
N VAL A 1143 17.72 6.42 29.18
CA VAL A 1143 19.09 6.38 28.67
C VAL A 1143 18.98 6.33 27.15
N PHE A 1144 19.43 7.41 26.50
CA PHE A 1144 19.65 7.47 25.05
C PHE A 1144 20.96 6.78 24.71
#